data_AF-A0A854QDN4-F1
#
_entry.id   AF-A0A854QDN4-F1
#
_cell.length_a   1.000
_cell.length_b   1.000
_cell.length_c   1.000
_cell.angle_alpha   90.00
_cell.angle_beta   90.00
_cell.angle_gamma   90.00
#
_symmetry.space_group_name_H-M   'P 1'
#
loop_
_entity.id
_entity.type
_entity.pdbx_description
1 polymer ?
#
loop_
_entity_poly.entity_id
_entity_poly.type
_entity_poly.pdbx_seq_one_letter_code
_entity_poly.pdbx_strand_id
1 'polypeptide(L)'
;MGFTLLIDNYDSFTWNIYADLASVGGNPFVVRNDKITLKEIEGMFADGELERIVISPGPGHPRTDSGVSRDVIAWGMGKLPILGVCMGLECIVDLLGGEIAYAGEIKHGKTSLVQHDSIGVFHNLPQFLSSTRYHSLSAQIQSLPSVLQVTSTTKESGVIMGVRHRTFTVEAVQYHPESCMSEGGRGLMANFIQMKGGKWGGENAWCGVPAEGEEEQPKAKTNGAPSLPTILNKIHAQRLLDVEQAEKIPATTPANVSTSLSLYTSPPLINFRGRMVSTPHTAVMAEIKRASPSKGDIAPTASAPQQALKYALAGASVISVLTEPTWFKGSLLDMLAVRNAVDSLPNRPAILRKDFVLSKYMIDEARLYGADTVLLIVAMLEPQQLKELYDYSVSLGMEPLVEVNNPTELSLALEIGSKVIGVNNRNLHDFNVDMSTTSRVNAALNGRDVVLCALSGISSHEDVEKYVKEGVKGVLVGEALMRASDTKAFLRSLIGLPPLEVVPKPRPLVKICGIRSTNDAKLAINAGADLLGVILVPGTKRCISTSTAREISALVQSARSQSSSKPLEPSLSSPWFTSQSALLSSRRKPLLVGVFQNQSLSDILSAVDEIGLDLVQLHGDEPQAWAKFIPVPVVKVFRVSPEGIVRGGEIRRPGLNQAILLDAGGASGGGGEGKAFPWEHAKRLIQSGEVGSEGHVPLPVILAGGLTPENVGQAIEQAGEGVWCVDVSSGVEGEGGKVKEKVEAFVKAVRG
;
A
#
# COMPACT_ATOMS: atom_id res chain seq x y z
N MET A 1 -51.58 -37.53 -12.69
CA MET A 1 -50.74 -36.43 -12.19
C MET A 1 -50.72 -35.41 -13.30
N GLY A 2 -51.03 -34.15 -13.00
CA GLY A 2 -50.88 -33.11 -14.01
C GLY A 2 -49.40 -32.86 -14.32
N PHE A 3 -49.14 -32.07 -15.34
CA PHE A 3 -47.80 -31.78 -15.84
C PHE A 3 -47.48 -30.28 -15.80
N THR A 4 -46.18 -29.98 -15.85
CA THR A 4 -45.66 -28.62 -16.03
C THR A 4 -45.37 -28.40 -17.51
N LEU A 5 -46.09 -27.50 -18.17
CA LEU A 5 -45.80 -27.15 -19.56
C LEU A 5 -44.55 -26.26 -19.63
N LEU A 6 -43.49 -26.75 -20.26
CA LEU A 6 -42.26 -26.01 -20.53
C LEU A 6 -42.24 -25.57 -22.00
N ILE A 7 -42.46 -24.28 -22.24
CA ILE A 7 -42.39 -23.71 -23.59
C ILE A 7 -40.92 -23.45 -23.94
N ASP A 8 -40.40 -24.19 -24.92
CA ASP A 8 -39.03 -24.07 -25.45
C ASP A 8 -38.93 -22.90 -26.45
N ASN A 9 -38.19 -21.85 -26.09
CA ASN A 9 -37.90 -20.70 -26.95
C ASN A 9 -36.58 -20.89 -27.71
N TYR A 10 -36.25 -22.12 -28.09
CA TYR A 10 -35.07 -22.49 -28.88
C TYR A 10 -33.73 -22.23 -28.16
N ASP A 11 -33.66 -22.52 -26.86
CA ASP A 11 -32.42 -22.44 -26.09
C ASP A 11 -31.86 -23.82 -25.73
N SER A 12 -30.53 -23.96 -25.80
CA SER A 12 -29.83 -25.19 -25.42
C SER A 12 -30.02 -25.58 -23.95
N PHE A 13 -30.32 -24.62 -23.07
CA PHE A 13 -30.51 -24.83 -21.63
C PHE A 13 -31.93 -25.27 -21.27
N THR A 14 -32.90 -25.28 -22.20
CA THR A 14 -34.27 -25.77 -21.93
C THR A 14 -34.27 -27.19 -21.34
N TRP A 15 -33.39 -28.07 -21.82
CA TRP A 15 -33.30 -29.44 -21.31
C TRP A 15 -32.66 -29.54 -19.92
N ASN A 16 -31.89 -28.53 -19.48
CA ASN A 16 -31.43 -28.46 -18.10
C ASN A 16 -32.59 -28.08 -17.17
N ILE A 17 -33.45 -27.13 -17.59
CA ILE A 17 -34.69 -26.81 -16.86
C ILE A 17 -35.59 -28.05 -16.78
N TYR A 18 -35.74 -28.80 -17.88
CA TYR A 18 -36.45 -30.08 -17.89
C TYR A 18 -35.88 -31.05 -16.84
N ALA A 19 -34.56 -31.24 -16.83
CA ALA A 19 -33.90 -32.16 -15.91
C ALA A 19 -34.09 -31.73 -14.44
N ASP A 20 -33.92 -30.44 -14.13
CA ASP A 20 -34.09 -29.92 -12.77
C ASP A 20 -35.56 -30.05 -12.32
N LEU A 21 -36.53 -29.67 -13.16
CA LEU A 21 -37.96 -29.85 -12.88
C LEU A 21 -38.33 -31.33 -12.67
N ALA A 22 -37.85 -32.22 -13.53
CA ALA A 22 -38.09 -33.65 -13.39
C ALA A 22 -37.50 -34.19 -12.08
N SER A 23 -36.30 -33.73 -11.69
CA SER A 23 -35.62 -34.17 -10.48
C SER A 23 -36.34 -33.77 -9.18
N VAL A 24 -37.08 -32.66 -9.19
CA VAL A 24 -37.89 -32.20 -8.05
C VAL A 24 -39.34 -32.71 -8.10
N GLY A 25 -39.72 -33.47 -9.13
CA GLY A 25 -41.06 -34.07 -9.26
C GLY A 25 -42.08 -33.21 -10.02
N GLY A 26 -41.63 -32.25 -10.84
CA GLY A 26 -42.48 -31.31 -11.57
C GLY A 26 -43.16 -31.86 -12.84
N ASN A 27 -42.89 -33.10 -13.25
CA ASN A 27 -43.45 -33.75 -14.45
C ASN A 27 -43.49 -32.84 -15.71
N PRO A 28 -42.32 -32.38 -16.22
CA PRO A 28 -42.27 -31.41 -17.32
C PRO A 28 -42.67 -32.02 -18.68
N PHE A 29 -43.52 -31.31 -19.43
CA PHE A 29 -43.86 -31.57 -20.82
C PHE A 29 -43.35 -30.43 -21.69
N VAL A 30 -42.40 -30.71 -22.59
CA VAL A 30 -41.68 -29.69 -23.37
C VAL A 30 -42.26 -29.58 -24.76
N VAL A 31 -42.62 -28.36 -25.17
CA VAL A 31 -43.03 -28.07 -26.55
C VAL A 31 -42.44 -26.75 -27.01
N ARG A 32 -42.01 -26.67 -28.28
CA ARG A 32 -41.47 -25.44 -28.86
C ARG A 32 -42.54 -24.37 -29.01
N ASN A 33 -42.14 -23.11 -28.85
CA ASN A 33 -43.01 -21.94 -28.85
C ASN A 33 -43.82 -21.72 -30.14
N ASP A 34 -43.50 -22.41 -31.23
CA ASP A 34 -44.18 -22.38 -32.53
C ASP A 34 -44.84 -23.72 -32.92
N LYS A 35 -44.82 -24.71 -32.03
CA LYS A 35 -45.37 -26.06 -32.25
C LYS A 35 -46.60 -26.38 -31.40
N ILE A 36 -47.08 -25.40 -30.65
CA ILE A 36 -48.32 -25.48 -29.88
C ILE A 36 -49.07 -24.17 -29.98
N THR A 37 -50.39 -24.27 -30.06
CA THR A 37 -51.30 -23.13 -30.10
C THR A 37 -51.90 -22.87 -28.73
N LEU A 38 -52.30 -21.62 -28.45
CA LEU A 38 -52.98 -21.28 -27.20
C LEU A 38 -54.24 -22.13 -26.97
N LYS A 39 -54.97 -22.46 -28.05
CA LYS A 39 -56.19 -23.28 -27.99
C LYS A 39 -55.92 -24.72 -27.52
N GLU A 40 -54.78 -25.30 -27.90
CA GLU A 40 -54.38 -26.64 -27.42
C GLU A 40 -54.04 -26.60 -25.93
N ILE A 41 -53.35 -25.54 -25.48
CA ILE A 41 -53.02 -25.32 -24.05
C ILE A 41 -54.29 -25.12 -23.22
N GLU A 42 -55.26 -24.38 -23.75
CA GLU A 42 -56.59 -24.23 -23.16
C GLU A 42 -57.32 -25.58 -23.00
N GLY A 43 -57.21 -26.45 -24.00
CA GLY A 43 -57.73 -27.82 -23.94
C GLY A 43 -57.08 -28.63 -22.81
N MET A 44 -55.74 -28.64 -22.74
CA MET A 44 -54.99 -29.35 -21.69
C MET A 44 -55.34 -28.88 -20.27
N PHE A 45 -55.64 -27.58 -20.11
CA PHE A 45 -56.11 -27.03 -18.84
C PHE A 45 -57.56 -27.42 -18.53
N ALA A 46 -58.46 -27.38 -19.52
CA ALA A 46 -59.84 -27.80 -19.36
C ALA A 46 -59.97 -29.29 -19.00
N ASP A 47 -59.08 -30.13 -19.52
CA ASP A 47 -58.99 -31.56 -19.21
C ASP A 47 -58.38 -31.84 -17.83
N GLY A 48 -57.90 -30.80 -17.11
CA GLY A 48 -57.32 -30.92 -15.78
C GLY A 48 -55.91 -31.49 -15.75
N GLU A 49 -55.23 -31.53 -16.90
CA GLU A 49 -53.88 -32.10 -17.02
C GLU A 49 -52.78 -31.07 -16.80
N LEU A 50 -53.02 -29.79 -17.13
CA LEU A 50 -52.03 -28.72 -17.01
C LEU A 50 -52.04 -28.08 -15.62
N GLU A 51 -50.94 -28.20 -14.88
CA GLU A 51 -50.83 -27.64 -13.52
C GLU A 51 -49.97 -26.38 -13.43
N ARG A 52 -48.99 -26.19 -14.31
CA ARG A 52 -48.00 -25.11 -14.22
C ARG A 52 -47.44 -24.75 -15.60
N ILE A 53 -46.94 -23.53 -15.74
CA ILE A 53 -46.28 -23.07 -16.97
C ILE A 53 -44.88 -22.58 -16.65
N VAL A 54 -43.90 -23.00 -17.44
CA VAL A 54 -42.54 -22.47 -17.43
C VAL A 54 -42.20 -21.97 -18.82
N ILE A 55 -41.70 -20.74 -18.91
CA ILE A 55 -41.20 -20.15 -20.14
C ILE A 55 -39.68 -20.17 -20.08
N SER A 56 -39.08 -20.96 -20.97
CA SER A 56 -37.64 -21.16 -21.04
C SER A 56 -36.90 -19.92 -21.57
N PRO A 57 -35.57 -19.87 -21.39
CA PRO A 57 -34.70 -18.93 -22.10
C PRO A 57 -34.83 -19.07 -23.62
N GLY A 58 -34.36 -18.05 -24.34
CA GLY A 58 -34.38 -18.02 -25.79
C GLY A 58 -33.58 -16.84 -26.33
N PRO A 59 -33.03 -16.95 -27.55
CA PRO A 59 -32.39 -15.83 -28.22
C PRO A 59 -33.43 -14.85 -28.77
N GLY A 60 -32.99 -13.64 -29.11
CA GLY A 60 -33.81 -12.63 -29.78
C GLY A 60 -34.51 -11.68 -28.81
N HIS A 61 -35.64 -11.12 -29.22
CA HIS A 61 -36.42 -10.14 -28.46
C HIS A 61 -37.82 -10.69 -28.15
N PRO A 62 -38.40 -10.44 -26.96
CA PRO A 62 -39.69 -11.03 -26.56
C PRO A 62 -40.83 -10.72 -27.52
N ARG A 63 -40.82 -9.58 -28.22
CA ARG A 63 -41.88 -9.20 -29.18
C ARG A 63 -41.84 -9.98 -30.51
N THR A 64 -40.67 -10.46 -30.93
CA THR A 64 -40.47 -10.99 -32.28
C THR A 64 -40.18 -12.48 -32.28
N ASP A 65 -39.56 -13.00 -31.22
CA ASP A 65 -38.94 -14.33 -31.25
C ASP A 65 -39.55 -15.32 -30.23
N SER A 66 -40.46 -14.86 -29.36
CA SER A 66 -41.01 -15.68 -28.26
C SER A 66 -42.21 -16.57 -28.62
N GLY A 67 -42.65 -16.56 -29.88
CA GLY A 67 -43.78 -17.37 -30.36
C GLY A 67 -45.02 -17.19 -29.49
N VAL A 68 -45.64 -18.30 -29.09
CA VAL A 68 -46.85 -18.31 -28.25
C VAL A 68 -46.61 -17.90 -26.78
N SER A 69 -45.35 -17.73 -26.34
CA SER A 69 -45.00 -17.54 -24.92
C SER A 69 -45.74 -16.38 -24.26
N ARG A 70 -45.84 -15.22 -24.93
CA ARG A 70 -46.55 -14.05 -24.40
C ARG A 70 -48.05 -14.29 -24.25
N ASP A 71 -48.66 -14.92 -25.25
CA ASP A 71 -50.09 -15.22 -25.27
C ASP A 71 -50.43 -16.21 -24.14
N VAL A 72 -49.57 -17.20 -23.93
CA VAL A 72 -49.68 -18.17 -22.83
C VAL A 72 -49.52 -17.50 -21.48
N ILE A 73 -48.56 -16.59 -21.31
CA ILE A 73 -48.41 -15.83 -20.06
C ILE A 73 -49.68 -15.00 -19.79
N ALA A 74 -50.14 -14.24 -20.79
CA ALA A 74 -51.32 -13.38 -20.67
C ALA A 74 -52.57 -14.19 -20.27
N TRP A 75 -52.76 -15.35 -20.90
CA TRP A 75 -53.87 -16.23 -20.63
C TRP A 75 -53.75 -16.95 -19.28
N GLY A 76 -52.58 -17.47 -18.95
CA GLY A 76 -52.34 -18.30 -17.77
C GLY A 76 -52.26 -17.51 -16.47
N MET A 77 -51.93 -16.22 -16.54
CA MET A 77 -51.83 -15.33 -15.40
C MET A 77 -53.14 -15.30 -14.60
N GLY A 78 -53.06 -15.61 -13.31
CA GLY A 78 -54.22 -15.73 -12.42
C GLY A 78 -54.99 -17.05 -12.53
N LYS A 79 -54.56 -17.99 -13.38
CA LYS A 79 -55.11 -19.37 -13.45
C LYS A 79 -54.10 -20.40 -12.96
N LEU A 80 -52.87 -20.31 -13.45
CA LEU A 80 -51.78 -21.26 -13.21
C LEU A 80 -50.57 -20.52 -12.64
N PRO A 81 -49.70 -21.18 -11.86
CA PRO A 81 -48.42 -20.61 -11.49
C PRO A 81 -47.51 -20.55 -12.73
N ILE A 82 -46.83 -19.42 -12.91
CA ILE A 82 -45.96 -19.17 -14.08
C ILE A 82 -44.55 -18.82 -13.61
N LEU A 83 -43.55 -19.52 -14.14
CA LEU A 83 -42.13 -19.20 -13.99
C LEU A 83 -41.51 -18.78 -15.33
N GLY A 84 -40.86 -17.61 -15.36
CA GLY A 84 -40.06 -17.17 -16.51
C GLY A 84 -38.56 -17.25 -16.24
N VAL A 85 -37.77 -17.72 -17.22
CA VAL A 85 -36.31 -17.70 -17.15
C VAL A 85 -35.73 -16.96 -18.36
N CYS A 86 -34.86 -15.98 -18.13
CA CYS A 86 -34.22 -15.14 -19.15
C CYS A 86 -35.26 -14.51 -20.11
N MET A 87 -35.42 -15.01 -21.34
CA MET A 87 -36.50 -14.65 -22.27
C MET A 87 -37.89 -14.70 -21.60
N GLY A 88 -38.14 -15.65 -20.70
CA GLY A 88 -39.41 -15.71 -19.96
C GLY A 88 -39.66 -14.49 -19.07
N LEU A 89 -38.62 -13.96 -18.40
CA LEU A 89 -38.72 -12.70 -17.65
C LEU A 89 -39.00 -11.54 -18.61
N GLU A 90 -38.30 -11.50 -19.74
CA GLU A 90 -38.45 -10.45 -20.74
C GLU A 90 -39.87 -10.43 -21.33
N CYS A 91 -40.47 -11.59 -21.59
CA CYS A 91 -41.87 -11.70 -22.00
C CYS A 91 -42.84 -11.17 -20.95
N ILE A 92 -42.64 -11.50 -19.66
CA ILE A 92 -43.52 -11.04 -18.57
C ILE A 92 -43.45 -9.52 -18.42
N VAL A 93 -42.24 -8.96 -18.39
CA VAL A 93 -42.04 -7.51 -18.24
C VAL A 93 -42.60 -6.75 -19.43
N ASP A 94 -42.31 -7.18 -20.66
CA ASP A 94 -42.79 -6.49 -21.86
C ASP A 94 -44.32 -6.59 -22.01
N LEU A 95 -44.91 -7.75 -21.71
CA LEU A 95 -46.36 -7.94 -21.74
C LEU A 95 -47.09 -6.99 -20.77
N LEU A 96 -46.50 -6.73 -19.60
CA LEU A 96 -47.09 -5.87 -18.57
C LEU A 96 -46.73 -4.38 -18.75
N GLY A 97 -46.10 -4.02 -19.86
CA GLY A 97 -45.83 -2.64 -20.25
C GLY A 97 -44.46 -2.09 -19.80
N GLY A 98 -43.58 -2.94 -19.27
CA GLY A 98 -42.19 -2.58 -19.00
C GLY A 98 -41.31 -2.62 -20.25
N GLU A 99 -40.19 -1.90 -20.22
CA GLU A 99 -39.24 -1.87 -21.33
C GLU A 99 -38.09 -2.85 -21.12
N ILE A 100 -37.80 -3.64 -22.15
CA ILE A 100 -36.60 -4.48 -22.25
C ILE A 100 -35.58 -3.75 -23.11
N ALA A 101 -34.46 -3.36 -22.52
CA ALA A 101 -33.41 -2.62 -23.20
C ALA A 101 -32.02 -3.14 -22.79
N TYR A 102 -30.97 -2.58 -23.40
CA TYR A 102 -29.60 -2.98 -23.14
C TYR A 102 -29.25 -2.88 -21.64
N ALA A 103 -28.71 -3.96 -21.08
CA ALA A 103 -28.44 -4.09 -19.65
C ALA A 103 -27.25 -3.25 -19.15
N GLY A 104 -26.60 -2.45 -20.00
CA GLY A 104 -25.38 -1.68 -19.69
C GLY A 104 -24.09 -2.51 -19.71
N GLU A 105 -24.20 -3.83 -19.53
CA GLU A 105 -23.10 -4.79 -19.54
C GLU A 105 -23.49 -6.08 -20.28
N ILE A 106 -22.60 -6.59 -21.13
CA ILE A 106 -22.80 -7.89 -21.80
C ILE A 106 -22.09 -8.98 -20.97
N LYS A 107 -22.88 -9.92 -20.44
CA LYS A 107 -22.39 -11.08 -19.68
C LYS A 107 -22.91 -12.35 -20.34
N HIS A 108 -21.99 -13.11 -20.93
CA HIS A 108 -22.29 -14.39 -21.56
C HIS A 108 -21.41 -15.47 -20.93
N GLY A 109 -22.02 -16.42 -20.23
CA GLY A 109 -21.33 -17.51 -19.53
C GLY A 109 -20.50 -17.06 -18.34
N LYS A 110 -20.87 -15.94 -17.71
CA LYS A 110 -20.20 -15.43 -16.50
C LYS A 110 -21.18 -15.41 -15.34
N THR A 111 -20.69 -15.69 -14.14
CA THR A 111 -21.50 -15.57 -12.93
C THR A 111 -21.54 -14.13 -12.43
N SER A 112 -22.61 -13.78 -11.73
CA SER A 112 -22.74 -12.55 -10.94
C SER A 112 -23.43 -12.92 -9.63
N LEU A 113 -23.14 -12.17 -8.56
CA LEU A 113 -23.75 -12.46 -7.27
C LEU A 113 -25.17 -11.87 -7.24
N VAL A 114 -26.19 -12.73 -7.18
CA VAL A 114 -27.60 -12.34 -7.20
C VAL A 114 -28.10 -12.21 -5.77
N GLN A 115 -28.43 -10.99 -5.37
CA GLN A 115 -29.13 -10.72 -4.11
C GLN A 115 -30.64 -10.79 -4.37
N HIS A 116 -31.38 -11.49 -3.51
CA HIS A 116 -32.83 -11.67 -3.65
C HIS A 116 -33.60 -11.27 -2.39
N ASP A 117 -34.93 -11.28 -2.45
CA ASP A 117 -35.81 -10.92 -1.32
C ASP A 117 -36.07 -12.07 -0.33
N SER A 118 -35.61 -13.30 -0.65
CA SER A 118 -35.82 -14.52 0.16
C SER A 118 -37.28 -14.96 0.26
N ILE A 119 -38.12 -14.46 -0.64
CA ILE A 119 -39.55 -14.70 -0.71
C ILE A 119 -39.86 -15.45 -2.03
N GLY A 120 -41.03 -16.07 -2.14
CA GLY A 120 -41.51 -16.67 -3.38
C GLY A 120 -40.60 -17.82 -3.82
N VAL A 121 -40.12 -17.79 -5.06
CA VAL A 121 -39.20 -18.83 -5.57
C VAL A 121 -37.85 -18.85 -4.83
N PHE A 122 -37.49 -17.78 -4.11
CA PHE A 122 -36.26 -17.68 -3.31
C PHE A 122 -36.41 -18.14 -1.85
N HIS A 123 -37.59 -18.62 -1.45
CA HIS A 123 -37.85 -19.04 -0.09
C HIS A 123 -36.82 -20.09 0.40
N ASN A 124 -36.24 -19.88 1.59
CA ASN A 124 -35.18 -20.70 2.18
C ASN A 124 -33.92 -20.91 1.31
N LEU A 125 -33.70 -20.11 0.26
CA LEU A 125 -32.45 -20.12 -0.47
C LEU A 125 -31.40 -19.24 0.23
N PRO A 126 -30.12 -19.63 0.23
CA PRO A 126 -29.03 -18.79 0.72
C PRO A 126 -28.99 -17.47 -0.02
N GLN A 127 -28.82 -16.36 0.71
CA GLN A 127 -28.60 -15.06 0.09
C GLN A 127 -27.33 -15.05 -0.76
N PHE A 128 -27.30 -14.15 -1.75
CA PHE A 128 -26.15 -13.93 -2.63
C PHE A 128 -25.77 -15.15 -3.48
N LEU A 129 -26.73 -15.71 -4.21
CA LEU A 129 -26.50 -16.85 -5.09
C LEU A 129 -25.55 -16.46 -6.24
N SER A 130 -24.45 -17.18 -6.42
CA SER A 130 -23.64 -17.05 -7.64
C SER A 130 -24.46 -17.58 -8.81
N SER A 131 -24.82 -16.73 -9.78
CA SER A 131 -25.71 -17.13 -10.88
C SER A 131 -25.17 -16.74 -12.26
N THR A 132 -25.25 -17.67 -13.21
CA THR A 132 -24.78 -17.49 -14.58
C THR A 132 -25.71 -16.61 -15.40
N ARG A 133 -25.12 -15.66 -16.15
CA ARG A 133 -25.82 -14.75 -17.06
C ARG A 133 -25.44 -15.03 -18.52
N TYR A 134 -26.45 -15.02 -19.39
CA TYR A 134 -26.33 -15.14 -20.84
C TYR A 134 -27.16 -14.09 -21.58
N HIS A 135 -27.16 -12.85 -21.09
CA HIS A 135 -28.05 -11.82 -21.63
C HIS A 135 -27.33 -10.48 -21.85
N SER A 136 -27.75 -9.78 -22.89
CA SER A 136 -27.38 -8.39 -23.22
C SER A 136 -28.54 -7.42 -22.95
N LEU A 137 -29.76 -7.94 -22.83
CA LEU A 137 -30.98 -7.20 -22.51
C LEU A 137 -31.39 -7.43 -21.06
N SER A 138 -32.06 -6.47 -20.45
CA SER A 138 -32.67 -6.60 -19.13
C SER A 138 -33.80 -5.59 -18.96
N ALA A 139 -34.71 -5.88 -18.03
CA ALA A 139 -35.77 -4.97 -17.63
C ALA A 139 -35.20 -3.65 -17.07
N GLN A 140 -35.73 -2.53 -17.55
CA GLN A 140 -35.33 -1.21 -17.07
C GLN A 140 -36.12 -0.82 -15.82
N ILE A 141 -35.40 -0.44 -14.75
CA ILE A 141 -36.02 -0.06 -13.46
C ILE A 141 -37.02 1.09 -13.63
N GLN A 142 -36.70 2.06 -14.51
CA GLN A 142 -37.50 3.28 -14.69
C GLN A 142 -38.85 3.04 -15.38
N SER A 143 -38.95 1.99 -16.19
CA SER A 143 -40.17 1.63 -16.91
C SER A 143 -40.89 0.43 -16.30
N LEU A 144 -40.38 -0.14 -15.20
CA LEU A 144 -40.97 -1.33 -14.60
C LEU A 144 -42.38 -0.98 -14.07
N PRO A 145 -43.44 -1.65 -14.55
CA PRO A 145 -44.81 -1.33 -14.19
C PRO A 145 -45.06 -1.64 -12.70
N SER A 146 -45.90 -0.84 -12.05
CA SER A 146 -46.14 -0.97 -10.60
C SER A 146 -46.74 -2.31 -10.18
N VAL A 147 -47.38 -3.05 -11.10
CA VAL A 147 -47.89 -4.41 -10.88
C VAL A 147 -46.78 -5.44 -10.70
N LEU A 148 -45.53 -5.11 -11.05
CA LEU A 148 -44.35 -5.94 -10.81
C LEU A 148 -43.54 -5.42 -9.62
N GLN A 149 -42.95 -6.36 -8.90
CA GLN A 149 -41.98 -6.13 -7.83
C GLN A 149 -40.64 -6.72 -8.26
N VAL A 150 -39.55 -5.99 -8.07
CA VAL A 150 -38.19 -6.55 -8.22
C VAL A 150 -37.91 -7.50 -7.06
N THR A 151 -37.57 -8.75 -7.37
CA THR A 151 -37.30 -9.79 -6.36
C THR A 151 -35.83 -10.14 -6.25
N SER A 152 -35.03 -9.87 -7.28
CA SER A 152 -33.59 -10.00 -7.20
C SER A 152 -32.84 -9.06 -8.14
N THR A 153 -31.61 -8.73 -7.78
CA THR A 153 -30.69 -7.87 -8.57
C THR A 153 -29.25 -8.37 -8.49
N THR A 154 -28.39 -7.98 -9.43
CA THR A 154 -26.94 -8.17 -9.28
C THR A 154 -26.42 -7.28 -8.15
N LYS A 155 -25.60 -7.85 -7.27
CA LYS A 155 -24.96 -7.11 -6.18
C LYS A 155 -24.01 -6.02 -6.68
N GLU A 156 -23.35 -6.27 -7.81
CA GLU A 156 -22.35 -5.38 -8.35
C GLU A 156 -22.98 -4.16 -9.03
N SER A 157 -23.89 -4.40 -9.97
CA SER A 157 -24.41 -3.41 -10.92
C SER A 157 -25.89 -3.03 -10.71
N GLY A 158 -26.64 -3.76 -9.86
CA GLY A 158 -28.06 -3.49 -9.60
C GLY A 158 -28.99 -3.86 -10.77
N VAL A 159 -28.50 -4.62 -11.76
CA VAL A 159 -29.31 -5.10 -12.88
C VAL A 159 -30.41 -6.01 -12.36
N ILE A 160 -31.64 -5.84 -12.83
CA ILE A 160 -32.79 -6.66 -12.43
C ILE A 160 -32.50 -8.12 -12.81
N MET A 161 -32.51 -8.99 -11.80
CA MET A 161 -32.27 -10.42 -11.93
C MET A 161 -33.52 -11.26 -11.66
N GLY A 162 -34.58 -10.64 -11.15
CA GLY A 162 -35.87 -11.30 -10.97
C GLY A 162 -36.99 -10.34 -10.67
N VAL A 163 -38.20 -10.73 -11.07
CA VAL A 163 -39.44 -9.97 -10.86
C VAL A 163 -40.57 -10.91 -10.45
N ARG A 164 -41.52 -10.38 -9.67
CA ARG A 164 -42.74 -11.07 -9.26
C ARG A 164 -43.94 -10.17 -9.48
N HIS A 165 -45.05 -10.73 -9.97
CA HIS A 165 -46.31 -10.01 -10.06
C HIS A 165 -46.87 -9.81 -8.64
N ARG A 166 -47.39 -8.62 -8.31
CA ARG A 166 -47.86 -8.34 -6.93
C ARG A 166 -49.13 -9.09 -6.54
N THR A 167 -50.02 -9.34 -7.51
CA THR A 167 -51.30 -10.04 -7.30
C THR A 167 -51.25 -11.55 -7.61
N PHE A 168 -50.83 -11.94 -8.81
CA PHE A 168 -50.92 -13.31 -9.31
C PHE A 168 -49.63 -14.11 -9.09
N THR A 169 -49.75 -15.43 -8.97
CA THR A 169 -48.62 -16.38 -8.82
C THR A 169 -47.75 -16.45 -10.07
N VAL A 170 -47.03 -15.37 -10.36
CA VAL A 170 -46.16 -15.19 -11.53
C VAL A 170 -44.83 -14.62 -11.03
N GLU A 171 -43.75 -15.34 -11.30
CA GLU A 171 -42.41 -14.94 -10.89
C GLU A 171 -41.40 -15.32 -11.98
N ALA A 172 -40.30 -14.58 -12.09
CA ALA A 172 -39.31 -14.81 -13.13
C ALA A 172 -37.91 -14.39 -12.70
N VAL A 173 -36.90 -14.98 -13.34
CA VAL A 173 -35.48 -14.65 -13.17
C VAL A 173 -34.81 -14.39 -14.52
N GLN A 174 -33.88 -13.43 -14.56
CA GLN A 174 -33.12 -13.06 -15.77
C GLN A 174 -31.88 -13.95 -15.95
N TYR A 175 -31.28 -14.38 -14.84
CA TYR A 175 -30.15 -15.32 -14.86
C TYR A 175 -30.64 -16.73 -15.17
N HIS A 176 -29.70 -17.65 -15.41
CA HIS A 176 -29.98 -19.04 -15.75
C HIS A 176 -29.80 -19.95 -14.52
N PRO A 177 -30.84 -20.20 -13.70
CA PRO A 177 -30.77 -21.08 -12.53
C PRO A 177 -30.34 -22.50 -12.89
N GLU A 178 -30.62 -22.95 -14.11
CA GLU A 178 -30.32 -24.27 -14.66
C GLU A 178 -28.86 -24.45 -15.13
N SER A 179 -28.07 -23.37 -15.11
CA SER A 179 -26.66 -23.42 -15.48
C SER A 179 -25.85 -24.15 -14.40
N CYS A 180 -24.89 -24.99 -14.79
CA CYS A 180 -24.06 -25.76 -13.84
C CYS A 180 -23.21 -24.88 -12.90
N MET A 181 -22.97 -23.63 -13.25
CA MET A 181 -22.25 -22.65 -12.42
C MET A 181 -23.18 -21.78 -11.56
N SER A 182 -24.51 -21.97 -11.67
CA SER A 182 -25.49 -21.29 -10.85
C SER A 182 -25.76 -22.05 -9.55
N GLU A 183 -25.80 -21.33 -8.44
CA GLU A 183 -26.18 -21.84 -7.13
C GLU A 183 -27.71 -21.72 -6.92
N GLY A 184 -28.29 -22.62 -6.12
CA GLY A 184 -29.68 -22.51 -5.69
C GLY A 184 -30.75 -22.85 -6.75
N GLY A 185 -30.39 -23.15 -8.00
CA GLY A 185 -31.33 -23.39 -9.09
C GLY A 185 -32.36 -24.50 -8.83
N ARG A 186 -31.93 -25.66 -8.32
CA ARG A 186 -32.85 -26.75 -7.94
C ARG A 186 -33.77 -26.38 -6.78
N GLY A 187 -33.28 -25.61 -5.81
CA GLY A 187 -34.10 -25.11 -4.71
C GLY A 187 -35.18 -24.15 -5.21
N LEU A 188 -34.83 -23.29 -6.17
CA LEU A 188 -35.77 -22.41 -6.86
C LEU A 188 -36.87 -23.20 -7.57
N MET A 189 -36.49 -24.23 -8.33
CA MET A 189 -37.46 -25.12 -9.01
C MET A 189 -38.33 -25.89 -8.02
N ALA A 190 -37.75 -26.39 -6.91
CA ALA A 190 -38.48 -27.07 -5.85
C ALA A 190 -39.51 -26.17 -5.15
N ASN A 191 -39.19 -24.88 -4.98
CA ASN A 191 -40.14 -23.90 -4.47
C ASN A 191 -41.26 -23.65 -5.48
N PHE A 192 -40.93 -23.48 -6.76
CA PHE A 192 -41.92 -23.21 -7.82
C PHE A 192 -42.95 -24.34 -7.98
N ILE A 193 -42.53 -25.61 -7.97
CA ILE A 193 -43.48 -26.72 -8.17
C ILE A 193 -44.48 -26.88 -7.01
N GLN A 194 -44.19 -26.33 -5.83
CA GLN A 194 -45.13 -26.32 -4.70
C GLN A 194 -46.19 -25.23 -4.82
N MET A 195 -45.98 -24.24 -5.70
CA MET A 195 -46.90 -23.13 -5.87
C MET A 195 -48.20 -23.52 -6.57
N LYS A 196 -49.26 -22.78 -6.23
CA LYS A 196 -50.61 -22.93 -6.77
C LYS A 196 -51.02 -21.69 -7.55
N GLY A 197 -51.77 -21.90 -8.62
CA GLY A 197 -52.24 -20.83 -9.50
C GLY A 197 -53.23 -19.90 -8.80
N GLY A 198 -53.56 -18.78 -9.45
CA GLY A 198 -54.41 -17.75 -8.85
C GLY A 198 -53.60 -16.59 -8.27
N LYS A 199 -54.05 -16.09 -7.11
CA LYS A 199 -53.41 -14.99 -6.38
C LYS A 199 -52.42 -15.51 -5.33
N TRP A 200 -51.51 -14.65 -4.89
CA TRP A 200 -50.68 -14.92 -3.69
C TRP A 200 -51.53 -15.02 -2.42
N GLY A 201 -50.94 -15.60 -1.37
CA GLY A 201 -51.64 -15.98 -0.14
C GLY A 201 -52.26 -17.38 -0.23
N GLY A 202 -53.14 -17.72 0.72
CA GLY A 202 -53.78 -19.04 0.79
C GLY A 202 -52.76 -20.18 0.84
N GLU A 203 -52.85 -21.12 -0.10
CA GLU A 203 -51.92 -22.26 -0.22
C GLU A 203 -50.47 -21.85 -0.53
N ASN A 204 -50.24 -20.61 -0.98
CA ASN A 204 -48.90 -20.06 -1.22
C ASN A 204 -48.33 -19.27 -0.03
N ALA A 205 -49.03 -19.18 1.11
CA ALA A 205 -48.58 -18.36 2.25
C ALA A 205 -47.20 -18.77 2.81
N TRP A 206 -46.81 -20.04 2.63
CA TRP A 206 -45.53 -20.57 3.09
C TRP A 206 -44.32 -19.85 2.47
N CYS A 207 -44.45 -19.29 1.25
CA CYS A 207 -43.32 -18.66 0.56
C CYS A 207 -43.14 -17.17 0.92
N GLY A 208 -43.96 -16.62 1.83
CA GLY A 208 -43.80 -15.27 2.38
C GLY A 208 -44.25 -14.11 1.49
N VAL A 209 -44.96 -14.38 0.38
CA VAL A 209 -45.55 -13.32 -0.45
C VAL A 209 -46.86 -12.86 0.20
N PRO A 210 -47.01 -11.57 0.56
CA PRO A 210 -48.22 -11.07 1.22
C PRO A 210 -49.45 -11.18 0.31
N ALA A 211 -50.61 -11.48 0.90
CA ALA A 211 -51.88 -11.53 0.18
C ALA A 211 -52.38 -10.10 -0.14
N GLU A 212 -53.12 -9.95 -1.25
CA GLU A 212 -53.69 -8.67 -1.66
C GLU A 212 -54.61 -8.10 -0.55
N GLY A 213 -54.23 -6.96 0.04
CA GLY A 213 -54.98 -6.27 1.10
C GLY A 213 -54.33 -6.28 2.49
N GLU A 214 -53.26 -7.05 2.71
CA GLU A 214 -52.43 -6.96 3.93
C GLU A 214 -51.27 -5.96 3.71
N GLU A 215 -51.60 -4.68 3.47
CA GLU A 215 -50.64 -3.60 3.67
C GLU A 215 -50.61 -3.26 5.17
N GLU A 216 -49.71 -3.90 5.92
CA GLU A 216 -49.18 -3.24 7.12
C GLU A 216 -48.45 -1.97 6.66
N GLN A 217 -49.12 -0.82 6.82
CA GLN A 217 -48.45 0.47 6.78
C GLN A 217 -47.32 0.46 7.82
N PRO A 218 -46.05 0.61 7.41
CA PRO A 218 -45.01 0.91 8.38
C PRO A 218 -45.34 2.28 8.95
N LYS A 219 -45.68 2.32 10.25
CA LYS A 219 -45.67 3.56 11.02
C LYS A 219 -44.36 4.27 10.73
N ALA A 220 -44.45 5.45 10.14
CA ALA A 220 -43.35 6.36 9.93
C ALA A 220 -42.64 6.65 11.26
N LYS A 221 -41.64 5.84 11.58
CA LYS A 221 -40.36 6.39 12.02
C LYS A 221 -39.67 6.79 10.72
N THR A 222 -39.42 8.07 10.59
CA THR A 222 -38.67 8.69 9.49
C THR A 222 -37.26 8.12 9.44
N ASN A 223 -37.09 6.93 8.85
CA ASN A 223 -35.83 6.45 8.33
C ASN A 223 -36.03 6.38 6.82
N GLY A 224 -35.21 7.15 6.10
CA GLY A 224 -35.35 7.39 4.66
C GLY A 224 -35.38 6.11 3.82
N ALA A 225 -35.80 6.28 2.56
CA ALA A 225 -35.68 5.28 1.51
C ALA A 225 -34.36 4.49 1.64
N PRO A 226 -34.32 3.16 1.42
CA PRO A 226 -33.07 2.43 1.46
C PRO A 226 -32.18 2.97 0.34
N SER A 227 -31.21 3.81 0.74
CA SER A 227 -30.16 4.27 -0.15
C SER A 227 -29.42 3.04 -0.65
N LEU A 228 -29.18 2.95 -1.97
CA LEU A 228 -28.19 2.04 -2.55
C LEU A 228 -26.97 2.00 -1.62
N PRO A 229 -26.47 0.81 -1.19
CA PRO A 229 -25.34 0.76 -0.30
C PRO A 229 -24.18 1.48 -0.99
N THR A 230 -23.77 2.59 -0.37
CA THR A 230 -22.66 3.39 -0.88
C THR A 230 -21.42 2.50 -1.01
N ILE A 231 -20.48 2.86 -1.86
CA ILE A 231 -19.20 2.15 -1.98
C ILE A 231 -18.54 1.92 -0.61
N LEU A 232 -18.72 2.86 0.32
CA LEU A 232 -18.22 2.81 1.69
C LEU A 232 -18.85 1.65 2.47
N ASN A 233 -20.14 1.38 2.29
CA ASN A 233 -20.83 0.25 2.92
C ASN A 233 -20.32 -1.09 2.37
N LYS A 234 -20.04 -1.17 1.06
CA LYS A 234 -19.46 -2.37 0.42
C LYS A 234 -18.06 -2.64 0.98
N ILE A 235 -17.24 -1.59 1.09
CA ILE A 235 -15.90 -1.64 1.69
C ILE A 235 -15.97 -2.08 3.15
N HIS A 236 -16.85 -1.47 3.94
CA HIS A 236 -17.04 -1.81 5.36
C HIS A 236 -17.36 -3.31 5.54
N ALA A 237 -18.35 -3.81 4.80
CA ALA A 237 -18.76 -5.20 4.89
C ALA A 237 -17.63 -6.18 4.52
N GLN A 238 -16.89 -5.89 3.44
CA GLN A 238 -15.75 -6.73 3.05
C GLN A 238 -14.63 -6.68 4.08
N ARG A 239 -14.34 -5.49 4.65
CA ARG A 239 -13.28 -5.37 5.66
C ARG A 239 -13.57 -6.15 6.92
N LEU A 240 -14.83 -6.24 7.35
CA LEU A 240 -15.20 -7.12 8.46
C LEU A 240 -14.84 -8.58 8.16
N LEU A 241 -15.15 -9.07 6.95
CA LEU A 241 -14.81 -10.44 6.53
C LEU A 241 -13.30 -10.66 6.47
N ASP A 242 -12.56 -9.70 5.92
CA ASP A 242 -11.11 -9.79 5.81
C ASP A 242 -10.43 -9.81 7.20
N VAL A 243 -10.93 -9.01 8.14
CA VAL A 243 -10.44 -8.99 9.54
C VAL A 243 -10.77 -10.31 10.23
N GLU A 244 -12.00 -10.82 10.09
CA GLU A 244 -12.39 -12.11 10.66
C GLU A 244 -11.53 -13.26 10.11
N GLN A 245 -11.17 -13.22 8.83
CA GLN A 245 -10.25 -14.18 8.22
C GLN A 245 -8.84 -14.04 8.79
N ALA A 246 -8.32 -12.82 8.94
CA ALA A 246 -7.01 -12.57 9.53
C ALA A 246 -6.92 -13.04 10.98
N GLU A 247 -7.95 -12.82 11.79
CA GLU A 247 -8.03 -13.25 13.18
C GLU A 247 -8.02 -14.78 13.35
N LYS A 248 -8.37 -15.54 12.30
CA LYS A 248 -8.34 -17.01 12.28
C LYS A 248 -6.97 -17.59 11.92
N ILE A 249 -6.06 -16.80 11.35
CA ILE A 249 -4.72 -17.27 11.02
C ILE A 249 -3.93 -17.44 12.34
N PRO A 250 -3.32 -18.60 12.61
CA PRO A 250 -2.66 -18.87 13.88
C PRO A 250 -1.66 -17.80 14.31
N ALA A 251 -0.87 -17.22 13.41
CA ALA A 251 0.12 -16.20 13.73
C ALA A 251 -0.47 -14.82 14.07
N THR A 252 -1.71 -14.54 13.64
CA THR A 252 -2.37 -13.23 13.77
C THR A 252 -3.69 -13.34 14.50
N THR A 253 -3.87 -14.34 15.38
CA THR A 253 -5.01 -14.33 16.30
C THR A 253 -4.93 -13.13 17.24
N PRO A 254 -6.06 -12.61 17.76
CA PRO A 254 -6.04 -11.49 18.72
C PRO A 254 -5.11 -11.73 19.92
N ALA A 255 -5.06 -12.96 20.43
CA ALA A 255 -4.18 -13.34 21.53
C ALA A 255 -2.69 -13.27 21.15
N ASN A 256 -2.32 -13.74 19.96
CA ASN A 256 -0.92 -13.72 19.50
C ASN A 256 -0.46 -12.32 19.11
N VAL A 257 -1.34 -11.51 18.53
CA VAL A 257 -1.09 -10.08 18.25
C VAL A 257 -0.87 -9.30 19.55
N SER A 258 -1.77 -9.48 20.53
CA SER A 258 -1.64 -8.86 21.85
C SER A 258 -0.35 -9.29 22.56
N THR A 259 -0.03 -10.59 22.53
CA THR A 259 1.22 -11.14 23.09
C THR A 259 2.43 -10.51 22.41
N SER A 260 2.44 -10.40 21.07
CA SER A 260 3.54 -9.80 20.32
C SER A 260 3.78 -8.34 20.71
N LEU A 261 2.72 -7.55 20.89
CA LEU A 261 2.83 -6.19 21.39
C LEU A 261 3.40 -6.13 22.82
N SER A 262 2.96 -7.03 23.70
CA SER A 262 3.46 -7.10 25.09
C SER A 262 4.95 -7.46 25.16
N LEU A 263 5.45 -8.18 24.15
CA LEU A 263 6.86 -8.54 23.98
C LEU A 263 7.68 -7.45 23.27
N TYR A 264 7.09 -6.28 23.00
CA TYR A 264 7.73 -5.15 22.32
C TYR A 264 8.38 -5.53 20.97
N THR A 265 7.74 -6.43 20.21
CA THR A 265 8.25 -6.82 18.88
C THR A 265 8.02 -5.77 17.80
N SER A 266 7.26 -4.72 18.12
CA SER A 266 6.99 -3.60 17.22
C SER A 266 8.15 -2.59 17.18
N PRO A 267 8.46 -2.01 16.00
CA PRO A 267 9.59 -1.06 15.87
C PRO A 267 9.32 0.27 16.59
N PRO A 268 10.34 1.11 16.86
CA PRO A 268 10.15 2.42 17.48
C PRO A 268 9.29 3.38 16.66
N LEU A 269 8.38 4.09 17.33
CA LEU A 269 7.49 5.10 16.73
C LEU A 269 8.20 6.44 16.48
N ILE A 270 7.72 7.18 15.49
CA ILE A 270 7.87 8.64 15.38
C ILE A 270 6.56 9.29 15.80
N ASN A 271 6.66 10.39 16.55
CA ASN A 271 5.51 11.22 16.87
C ASN A 271 4.95 11.88 15.59
N PHE A 272 3.80 11.39 15.11
CA PHE A 272 3.19 11.84 13.87
C PHE A 272 2.86 13.35 13.87
N ARG A 273 2.19 13.85 14.93
CA ARG A 273 1.91 15.29 15.07
C ARG A 273 3.19 16.12 15.09
N GLY A 274 4.18 15.70 15.89
CA GLY A 274 5.49 16.35 16.00
C GLY A 274 6.20 16.42 14.66
N ARG A 275 6.16 15.34 13.87
CA ARG A 275 6.66 15.33 12.49
C ARG A 275 5.98 16.40 11.65
N MET A 276 4.65 16.44 11.62
CA MET A 276 3.88 17.42 10.83
C MET A 276 4.19 18.87 11.22
N VAL A 277 4.36 19.15 12.51
CA VAL A 277 4.66 20.51 13.02
C VAL A 277 6.13 20.89 12.80
N SER A 278 7.05 19.94 12.89
CA SER A 278 8.49 20.17 12.72
C SER A 278 8.91 20.35 11.26
N THR A 279 8.07 19.96 10.29
CA THR A 279 8.40 20.13 8.87
C THR A 279 8.46 21.63 8.54
N PRO A 280 9.59 22.13 7.97
CA PRO A 280 9.78 23.56 7.73
C PRO A 280 8.94 24.11 6.56
N HIS A 281 8.42 23.23 5.71
CA HIS A 281 7.51 23.50 4.60
C HIS A 281 6.20 22.74 4.82
N THR A 282 5.22 22.87 3.91
CA THR A 282 3.99 22.07 3.97
C THR A 282 4.33 20.58 4.02
N ALA A 283 3.76 19.88 4.99
CA ALA A 283 4.04 18.45 5.16
C ALA A 283 3.30 17.64 4.09
N VAL A 284 4.05 16.88 3.28
CA VAL A 284 3.46 15.98 2.28
C VAL A 284 3.34 14.58 2.86
N MET A 285 2.11 14.07 2.87
CA MET A 285 1.76 12.67 3.03
C MET A 285 1.70 12.03 1.65
N ALA A 286 2.80 11.39 1.23
CA ALA A 286 2.92 10.77 -0.07
C ALA A 286 2.31 9.36 -0.04
N GLU A 287 1.23 9.16 -0.80
CA GLU A 287 0.44 7.94 -0.80
C GLU A 287 0.93 6.93 -1.85
N ILE A 288 1.16 5.70 -1.40
CA ILE A 288 1.47 4.54 -2.23
C ILE A 288 0.17 3.79 -2.48
N LYS A 289 -0.26 3.75 -3.74
CA LYS A 289 -1.55 3.18 -4.14
C LYS A 289 -1.45 2.49 -5.50
N ARG A 290 -1.80 1.20 -5.55
CA ARG A 290 -1.79 0.40 -6.79
C ARG A 290 -3.09 0.50 -7.58
N ALA A 291 -4.23 0.58 -6.88
CA ALA A 291 -5.55 0.71 -7.47
C ALA A 291 -6.45 1.61 -6.63
N SER A 292 -7.62 1.98 -7.15
CA SER A 292 -8.65 2.68 -6.36
C SER A 292 -10.06 2.29 -6.80
N PRO A 293 -11.06 2.38 -5.92
CA PRO A 293 -12.45 2.08 -6.27
C PRO A 293 -12.99 2.88 -7.47
N SER A 294 -12.58 4.15 -7.60
CA SER A 294 -13.05 5.05 -8.65
C SER A 294 -12.33 4.91 -9.99
N LYS A 295 -11.08 4.44 -10.00
CA LYS A 295 -10.22 4.43 -11.21
C LYS A 295 -9.69 3.05 -11.60
N GLY A 296 -9.98 2.01 -10.83
CA GLY A 296 -9.40 0.68 -11.03
C GLY A 296 -7.88 0.71 -10.85
N ASP A 297 -7.17 -0.02 -11.71
CA ASP A 297 -5.71 -0.13 -11.67
C ASP A 297 -5.01 1.17 -12.06
N ILE A 298 -4.08 1.62 -11.22
CA ILE A 298 -3.25 2.81 -11.42
C ILE A 298 -1.81 2.37 -11.73
N ALA A 299 -1.23 1.56 -10.85
CA ALA A 299 0.14 1.06 -10.96
C ALA A 299 0.27 -0.33 -10.28
N PRO A 300 -0.33 -1.39 -10.86
CA PRO A 300 -0.46 -2.69 -10.22
C PRO A 300 0.87 -3.39 -9.95
N THR A 301 1.93 -3.06 -10.68
CA THR A 301 3.28 -3.65 -10.53
C THR A 301 4.21 -2.79 -9.67
N ALA A 302 3.72 -1.68 -9.09
CA ALA A 302 4.56 -0.77 -8.31
C ALA A 302 5.12 -1.46 -7.05
N SER A 303 6.43 -1.31 -6.86
CA SER A 303 7.13 -1.70 -5.64
C SER A 303 6.94 -0.64 -4.56
N ALA A 304 6.14 -0.97 -3.54
CA ALA A 304 5.90 -0.08 -2.39
C ALA A 304 7.19 0.39 -1.70
N PRO A 305 8.16 -0.48 -1.33
CA PRO A 305 9.40 -0.02 -0.68
C PRO A 305 10.25 0.91 -1.56
N GLN A 306 10.32 0.64 -2.88
CA GLN A 306 11.05 1.51 -3.81
C GLN A 306 10.38 2.88 -3.89
N GLN A 307 9.05 2.92 -3.96
CA GLN A 307 8.28 4.16 -4.01
C GLN A 307 8.42 4.98 -2.71
N ALA A 308 8.38 4.32 -1.55
CA ALA A 308 8.59 4.98 -0.26
C ALA A 308 9.95 5.65 -0.16
N LEU A 309 11.01 4.98 -0.62
CA LEU A 309 12.36 5.55 -0.60
C LEU A 309 12.48 6.74 -1.55
N LYS A 310 11.84 6.69 -2.73
CA LYS A 310 11.74 7.86 -3.64
C LYS A 310 11.06 9.04 -2.97
N TYR A 311 9.91 8.81 -2.34
CA TYR A 311 9.15 9.85 -1.65
C TYR A 311 9.92 10.44 -0.46
N ALA A 312 10.55 9.59 0.35
CA ALA A 312 11.36 10.02 1.49
C ALA A 312 12.53 10.92 1.04
N LEU A 313 13.29 10.49 0.02
CA LEU A 313 14.40 11.25 -0.54
C LEU A 313 13.96 12.53 -1.27
N ALA A 314 12.69 12.62 -1.69
CA ALA A 314 12.15 13.84 -2.28
C ALA A 314 11.72 14.87 -1.22
N GLY A 315 11.59 14.47 0.06
CA GLY A 315 11.17 15.35 1.16
C GLY A 315 9.77 15.08 1.70
N ALA A 316 9.17 13.91 1.42
CA ALA A 316 7.91 13.53 2.06
C ALA A 316 8.06 13.49 3.58
N SER A 317 7.11 14.08 4.30
CA SER A 317 7.08 14.05 5.77
C SER A 317 6.48 12.74 6.29
N VAL A 318 5.58 12.15 5.50
CA VAL A 318 4.81 10.96 5.83
C VAL A 318 4.67 10.10 4.57
N ILE A 319 4.77 8.79 4.72
CA ILE A 319 4.43 7.82 3.68
C ILE A 319 3.10 7.18 4.07
N SER A 320 2.08 7.40 3.25
CA SER A 320 0.76 6.79 3.41
C SER A 320 0.73 5.49 2.62
N VAL A 321 0.55 4.36 3.30
CA VAL A 321 0.55 3.03 2.67
C VAL A 321 -0.86 2.48 2.70
N LEU A 322 -1.44 2.22 1.52
CA LEU A 322 -2.70 1.50 1.42
C LEU A 322 -2.48 0.04 1.78
N THR A 323 -3.22 -0.47 2.76
CA THR A 323 -3.13 -1.88 3.20
C THR A 323 -4.38 -2.70 2.88
N GLU A 324 -5.40 -2.07 2.31
CA GLU A 324 -6.66 -2.71 1.91
C GLU A 324 -6.46 -3.57 0.63
N PRO A 325 -6.79 -4.87 0.66
CA PRO A 325 -6.41 -5.81 -0.40
C PRO A 325 -7.35 -5.82 -1.61
N THR A 326 -8.65 -5.56 -1.45
CA THR A 326 -9.66 -5.80 -2.49
C THR A 326 -9.73 -4.69 -3.52
N TRP A 327 -9.85 -3.42 -3.09
CA TRP A 327 -10.01 -2.27 -3.97
C TRP A 327 -8.72 -1.49 -4.20
N PHE A 328 -7.84 -1.43 -3.19
CA PHE A 328 -6.58 -0.69 -3.30
C PHE A 328 -5.38 -1.58 -3.67
N LYS A 329 -5.54 -2.91 -3.61
CA LYS A 329 -4.49 -3.92 -3.89
C LYS A 329 -3.23 -3.69 -3.03
N GLY A 330 -3.44 -3.30 -1.77
CA GLY A 330 -2.42 -3.12 -0.75
C GLY A 330 -2.31 -4.31 0.20
N SER A 331 -1.33 -4.27 1.10
CA SER A 331 -1.16 -5.29 2.13
C SER A 331 -0.37 -4.77 3.34
N LEU A 332 -0.53 -5.42 4.49
CA LEU A 332 0.33 -5.16 5.66
C LEU A 332 1.82 -5.45 5.36
N LEU A 333 2.12 -6.43 4.49
CA LEU A 333 3.49 -6.72 4.07
C LEU A 333 4.11 -5.58 3.26
N ASP A 334 3.32 -4.85 2.47
CA ASP A 334 3.80 -3.63 1.81
C ASP A 334 4.23 -2.59 2.83
N MET A 335 3.42 -2.40 3.88
CA MET A 335 3.74 -1.45 4.95
C MET A 335 5.01 -1.85 5.72
N LEU A 336 5.18 -3.14 6.05
CA LEU A 336 6.41 -3.64 6.68
C LEU A 336 7.64 -3.45 5.76
N ALA A 337 7.49 -3.72 4.46
CA ALA A 337 8.58 -3.50 3.50
C ALA A 337 8.94 -2.01 3.37
N VAL A 338 7.93 -1.13 3.33
CA VAL A 338 8.09 0.34 3.32
C VAL A 338 8.80 0.81 4.58
N ARG A 339 8.33 0.38 5.75
CA ARG A 339 8.93 0.61 7.06
C ARG A 339 10.42 0.26 7.05
N ASN A 340 10.77 -0.94 6.62
CA ASN A 340 12.15 -1.42 6.55
C ASN A 340 13.01 -0.64 5.56
N ALA A 341 12.44 -0.22 4.42
CA ALA A 341 13.19 0.52 3.39
C ALA A 341 13.60 1.93 3.85
N VAL A 342 12.78 2.59 4.68
CA VAL A 342 13.06 3.96 5.15
C VAL A 342 13.69 4.01 6.54
N ASP A 343 13.77 2.88 7.26
CA ASP A 343 14.22 2.82 8.66
C ASP A 343 15.64 3.36 8.88
N SER A 344 16.51 3.16 7.89
CA SER A 344 17.90 3.64 7.92
C SER A 344 18.06 5.13 7.66
N LEU A 345 17.01 5.84 7.22
CA LEU A 345 17.12 7.27 6.94
C LEU A 345 17.18 8.07 8.26
N PRO A 346 18.19 8.96 8.46
CA PRO A 346 18.34 9.71 9.70
C PRO A 346 17.11 10.53 10.08
N ASN A 347 16.41 11.08 9.08
CA ASN A 347 15.16 11.82 9.25
C ASN A 347 14.02 11.13 8.50
N ARG A 348 13.81 9.84 8.75
CA ARG A 348 12.76 9.07 8.08
C ARG A 348 11.37 9.75 8.20
N PRO A 349 10.50 9.61 7.18
CA PRO A 349 9.11 9.99 7.28
C PRO A 349 8.35 9.12 8.31
N ALA A 350 7.21 9.63 8.78
CA ALA A 350 6.25 8.81 9.53
C ALA A 350 5.49 7.86 8.57
N ILE A 351 5.07 6.70 9.05
CA ILE A 351 4.29 5.73 8.28
C ILE A 351 2.83 5.80 8.70
N LEU A 352 1.95 6.12 7.74
CA LEU A 352 0.50 6.10 7.94
C LEU A 352 -0.08 4.81 7.32
N ARG A 353 -0.73 3.98 8.14
CA ARG A 353 -1.61 2.92 7.65
C ARG A 353 -2.89 3.56 7.12
N LYS A 354 -3.04 3.60 5.79
CA LYS A 354 -4.25 4.07 5.12
C LYS A 354 -5.13 2.86 4.84
N ASP A 355 -6.14 2.69 5.66
CA ASP A 355 -7.07 1.56 5.60
C ASP A 355 -8.39 1.98 6.26
N PHE A 356 -9.40 1.13 6.18
CA PHE A 356 -10.67 1.30 6.87
C PHE A 356 -10.56 0.56 8.21
N VAL A 357 -10.04 1.23 9.24
CA VAL A 357 -9.80 0.66 10.56
C VAL A 357 -11.12 0.55 11.33
N LEU A 358 -11.54 -0.68 11.65
CA LEU A 358 -12.83 -0.98 12.29
C LEU A 358 -12.71 -1.56 13.71
N SER A 359 -11.52 -1.99 14.13
CA SER A 359 -11.31 -2.65 15.42
C SER A 359 -9.94 -2.35 16.02
N LYS A 360 -9.79 -2.57 17.34
CA LYS A 360 -8.50 -2.47 18.04
C LYS A 360 -7.46 -3.44 17.49
N TYR A 361 -7.89 -4.63 17.09
CA TYR A 361 -7.06 -5.62 16.43
C TYR A 361 -6.32 -5.04 15.21
N MET A 362 -6.99 -4.26 14.36
CA MET A 362 -6.34 -3.62 13.22
C MET A 362 -5.32 -2.55 13.63
N ILE A 363 -5.53 -1.87 14.75
CA ILE A 363 -4.56 -0.90 15.29
C ILE A 363 -3.32 -1.65 15.81
N ASP A 364 -3.53 -2.79 16.47
CA ASP A 364 -2.44 -3.64 16.94
C ASP A 364 -1.61 -4.20 15.79
N GLU A 365 -2.27 -4.69 14.73
CA GLU A 365 -1.60 -5.06 13.48
C GLU A 365 -0.81 -3.89 12.91
N ALA A 366 -1.42 -2.70 12.84
CA ALA A 366 -0.75 -1.52 12.28
C ALA A 366 0.55 -1.23 13.05
N ARG A 367 0.49 -1.27 14.38
CA ARG A 367 1.62 -1.04 15.27
C ARG A 367 2.73 -2.07 15.07
N LEU A 368 2.38 -3.36 15.00
CA LEU A 368 3.34 -4.46 14.78
C LEU A 368 4.02 -4.38 13.42
N TYR A 369 3.29 -4.00 12.38
CA TYR A 369 3.81 -3.87 11.01
C TYR A 369 4.48 -2.51 10.75
N GLY A 370 4.65 -1.69 11.79
CA GLY A 370 5.51 -0.51 11.78
C GLY A 370 4.85 0.80 11.35
N ALA A 371 3.53 0.90 11.46
CA ALA A 371 2.83 2.17 11.36
C ALA A 371 3.24 3.09 12.54
N ASP A 372 3.40 4.38 12.23
CA ASP A 372 3.53 5.45 13.23
C ASP A 372 2.18 6.10 13.55
N THR A 373 1.18 5.92 12.66
CA THR A 373 -0.18 6.42 12.79
C THR A 373 -1.15 5.61 11.90
N VAL A 374 -2.45 5.70 12.19
CA VAL A 374 -3.54 5.07 11.47
C VAL A 374 -4.57 6.10 11.02
N LEU A 375 -5.32 5.78 9.97
CA LEU A 375 -6.49 6.53 9.55
C LEU A 375 -7.73 6.09 10.35
N LEU A 376 -8.49 7.03 10.91
CA LEU A 376 -9.84 6.81 11.43
C LEU A 376 -10.83 7.66 10.64
N ILE A 377 -11.84 7.05 10.04
CA ILE A 377 -12.80 7.76 9.17
C ILE A 377 -14.10 7.97 9.92
N VAL A 378 -14.48 9.23 10.16
CA VAL A 378 -15.69 9.53 10.95
C VAL A 378 -16.95 9.00 10.28
N ALA A 379 -17.06 9.10 8.96
CA ALA A 379 -18.20 8.59 8.19
C ALA A 379 -18.39 7.05 8.24
N MET A 380 -17.44 6.30 8.82
CA MET A 380 -17.50 4.84 8.91
C MET A 380 -17.64 4.30 10.33
N LEU A 381 -17.51 5.14 11.34
CA LEU A 381 -17.41 4.71 12.73
C LEU A 381 -18.52 5.36 13.54
N GLU A 382 -19.24 4.55 14.30
CA GLU A 382 -20.18 5.07 15.29
C GLU A 382 -19.42 5.94 16.32
N PRO A 383 -20.00 7.04 16.83
CA PRO A 383 -19.29 8.00 17.69
C PRO A 383 -18.56 7.36 18.87
N GLN A 384 -19.19 6.37 19.51
CA GLN A 384 -18.59 5.65 20.64
C GLN A 384 -17.40 4.78 20.20
N GLN A 385 -17.52 4.09 19.07
CA GLN A 385 -16.46 3.27 18.50
C GLN A 385 -15.28 4.14 18.04
N LEU A 386 -15.55 5.29 17.40
CA LEU A 386 -14.55 6.26 17.01
C LEU A 386 -13.72 6.73 18.21
N LYS A 387 -14.39 7.10 19.32
CA LYS A 387 -13.72 7.51 20.57
C LYS A 387 -12.87 6.39 21.14
N GLU A 388 -13.40 5.17 21.18
CA GLU A 388 -12.70 4.00 21.71
C GLU A 388 -11.44 3.67 20.89
N LEU A 389 -11.53 3.68 19.55
CA LEU A 389 -10.40 3.43 18.67
C LEU A 389 -9.36 4.55 18.73
N TYR A 390 -9.80 5.81 18.83
CA TYR A 390 -8.91 6.96 19.01
C TYR A 390 -8.11 6.86 20.31
N ASP A 391 -8.80 6.67 21.45
CA ASP A 391 -8.16 6.54 22.76
C ASP A 391 -7.17 5.36 22.79
N TYR A 392 -7.56 4.23 22.19
CA TYR A 392 -6.71 3.06 22.12
C TYR A 392 -5.44 3.33 21.29
N SER A 393 -5.57 3.96 20.12
CA SER A 393 -4.41 4.32 19.29
C SER A 393 -3.45 5.26 20.03
N VAL A 394 -3.99 6.27 20.72
CA VAL A 394 -3.20 7.22 21.53
C VAL A 394 -2.52 6.50 22.71
N SER A 395 -3.17 5.51 23.32
CA SER A 395 -2.57 4.69 24.39
C SER A 395 -1.34 3.90 23.93
N LEU A 396 -1.26 3.57 22.64
CA LEU A 396 -0.10 2.94 22.00
C LEU A 396 0.95 3.95 21.50
N GLY A 397 0.73 5.26 21.73
CA GLY A 397 1.60 6.35 21.29
C GLY A 397 1.39 6.80 19.84
N MET A 398 0.33 6.33 19.17
CA MET A 398 -0.01 6.69 17.79
C MET A 398 -1.14 7.72 17.76
N GLU A 399 -0.84 8.97 17.42
CA GLU A 399 -1.87 9.98 17.15
C GLU A 399 -2.54 9.68 15.79
N PRO A 400 -3.84 9.37 15.72
CA PRO A 400 -4.51 9.06 14.46
C PRO A 400 -4.66 10.28 13.54
N LEU A 401 -4.67 10.03 12.23
CA LEU A 401 -5.25 10.96 11.27
C LEU A 401 -6.77 10.73 11.24
N VAL A 402 -7.55 11.64 11.82
CA VAL A 402 -9.01 11.55 11.82
C VAL A 402 -9.57 12.23 10.57
N GLU A 403 -10.16 11.46 9.67
CA GLU A 403 -10.70 11.92 8.40
C GLU A 403 -12.16 12.38 8.53
N VAL A 404 -12.42 13.59 8.04
CA VAL A 404 -13.73 14.25 8.03
C VAL A 404 -14.04 14.81 6.64
N ASN A 405 -15.32 14.95 6.31
CA ASN A 405 -15.79 15.54 5.06
C ASN A 405 -16.70 16.77 5.29
N ASN A 406 -17.26 16.98 6.49
CA ASN A 406 -18.19 18.08 6.74
C ASN A 406 -18.05 18.64 8.18
N PRO A 407 -18.68 19.80 8.49
CA PRO A 407 -18.60 20.42 9.81
C PRO A 407 -19.15 19.58 10.98
N THR A 408 -20.11 18.69 10.72
CA THR A 408 -20.67 17.79 11.74
C THR A 408 -19.63 16.75 12.16
N GLU A 409 -18.99 16.11 11.18
CA GLU A 409 -17.89 15.16 11.42
C GLU A 409 -16.69 15.84 12.08
N LEU A 410 -16.38 17.08 11.68
CA LEU A 410 -15.36 17.89 12.34
C LEU A 410 -15.68 18.08 13.83
N SER A 411 -16.92 18.40 14.16
CA SER A 411 -17.34 18.63 15.54
C SER A 411 -17.09 17.39 16.39
N LEU A 412 -17.47 16.21 15.88
CA LEU A 412 -17.21 14.93 16.54
C LEU A 412 -15.70 14.65 16.68
N ALA A 413 -14.90 14.90 15.64
CA ALA A 413 -13.44 14.74 15.69
C ALA A 413 -12.80 15.64 16.76
N LEU A 414 -13.34 16.84 16.98
CA LEU A 414 -12.88 17.76 18.01
C LEU A 414 -13.34 17.34 19.42
N GLU A 415 -14.54 16.79 19.56
CA GLU A 415 -15.08 16.26 20.82
C GLU A 415 -14.27 15.08 21.35
N ILE A 416 -13.82 14.17 20.47
CA ILE A 416 -12.96 13.06 20.87
C ILE A 416 -11.52 13.50 21.21
N GLY A 417 -11.16 14.75 20.93
CA GLY A 417 -9.86 15.33 21.27
C GLY A 417 -8.78 15.23 20.19
N SER A 418 -9.15 14.90 18.94
CA SER A 418 -8.21 14.70 17.82
C SER A 418 -7.24 15.87 17.64
N LYS A 419 -5.95 15.55 17.45
CA LYS A 419 -4.90 16.56 17.22
C LYS A 419 -4.47 16.66 15.76
N VAL A 420 -4.81 15.67 14.92
CA VAL A 420 -4.54 15.71 13.48
C VAL A 420 -5.80 15.33 12.72
N ILE A 421 -6.34 16.29 11.97
CA ILE A 421 -7.59 16.15 11.24
C ILE A 421 -7.34 16.26 9.74
N GLY A 422 -7.81 15.28 9.00
CA GLY A 422 -7.76 15.24 7.55
C GLY A 422 -9.10 15.60 6.93
N VAL A 423 -9.17 16.67 6.13
CA VAL A 423 -10.36 16.99 5.34
C VAL A 423 -10.29 16.29 4.00
N ASN A 424 -11.17 15.31 3.78
CA ASN A 424 -11.29 14.67 2.48
C ASN A 424 -12.18 15.51 1.57
N ASN A 425 -11.56 16.18 0.59
CA ASN A 425 -12.29 16.98 -0.39
C ASN A 425 -13.08 16.11 -1.37
N ARG A 426 -12.85 14.79 -1.38
CA ARG A 426 -13.67 13.83 -2.12
C ARG A 426 -14.75 13.31 -1.19
N ASN A 427 -16.01 13.49 -1.56
CA ASN A 427 -17.11 12.87 -0.83
C ASN A 427 -17.03 11.35 -1.00
N LEU A 428 -16.98 10.61 0.10
CA LEU A 428 -16.79 9.16 0.10
C LEU A 428 -18.05 8.38 -0.33
N HIS A 429 -19.20 9.04 -0.39
CA HIS A 429 -20.46 8.42 -0.82
C HIS A 429 -20.67 8.46 -2.34
N ASP A 430 -20.21 9.51 -3.03
CA ASP A 430 -20.40 9.73 -4.48
C ASP A 430 -19.10 9.98 -5.27
N PHE A 431 -17.96 10.10 -4.59
CA PHE A 431 -16.63 10.40 -5.13
C PHE A 431 -16.46 11.75 -5.85
N ASN A 432 -17.41 12.68 -5.73
CA ASN A 432 -17.25 14.03 -6.24
C ASN A 432 -16.22 14.82 -5.41
N VAL A 433 -15.39 15.62 -6.08
CA VAL A 433 -14.35 16.44 -5.44
C VAL A 433 -14.86 17.86 -5.29
N ASP A 434 -15.01 18.33 -4.05
CA ASP A 434 -15.34 19.72 -3.71
C ASP A 434 -14.19 20.38 -2.94
N MET A 435 -13.45 21.22 -3.65
CA MET A 435 -12.27 21.96 -3.15
C MET A 435 -12.64 23.11 -2.19
N SER A 436 -13.93 23.36 -1.91
CA SER A 436 -14.39 24.33 -0.91
C SER A 436 -14.61 23.73 0.49
N THR A 437 -14.56 22.40 0.59
CA THR A 437 -14.79 21.66 1.83
C THR A 437 -13.79 22.01 2.90
N THR A 438 -12.50 22.06 2.56
CA THR A 438 -11.42 22.45 3.48
C THR A 438 -11.63 23.86 4.03
N SER A 439 -12.06 24.81 3.21
CA SER A 439 -12.30 26.19 3.63
C SER A 439 -13.46 26.29 4.64
N ARG A 440 -14.54 25.53 4.41
CA ARG A 440 -15.69 25.46 5.33
C ARG A 440 -15.32 24.83 6.67
N VAL A 441 -14.53 23.76 6.66
CA VAL A 441 -14.07 23.05 7.86
C VAL A 441 -13.08 23.90 8.66
N ASN A 442 -12.15 24.57 7.99
CA ASN A 442 -11.18 25.43 8.66
C ASN A 442 -11.83 26.60 9.41
N ALA A 443 -12.85 27.23 8.81
CA ALA A 443 -13.60 28.30 9.46
C ALA A 443 -14.23 27.86 10.81
N ALA A 444 -14.54 26.57 10.97
CA ALA A 444 -15.14 26.01 12.20
C ALA A 444 -14.11 25.61 13.27
N LEU A 445 -12.81 25.60 12.98
CA LEU A 445 -11.76 25.23 13.95
C LEU A 445 -11.58 26.27 15.07
N ASN A 446 -11.95 27.54 14.84
CA ASN A 446 -11.91 28.63 15.82
C ASN A 446 -10.58 28.76 16.60
N GLY A 447 -9.44 28.51 15.93
CA GLY A 447 -8.11 28.70 16.53
C GLY A 447 -7.65 27.61 17.50
N ARG A 448 -8.28 26.43 17.51
CA ARG A 448 -7.82 25.28 18.32
C ARG A 448 -6.47 24.74 17.84
N ASP A 449 -5.67 24.20 18.78
CA ASP A 449 -4.38 23.56 18.51
C ASP A 449 -4.55 22.17 17.86
N VAL A 450 -4.85 22.20 16.56
CA VAL A 450 -5.06 21.02 15.71
C VAL A 450 -4.29 21.19 14.41
N VAL A 451 -3.62 20.14 13.97
CA VAL A 451 -2.97 20.09 12.65
C VAL A 451 -4.03 19.74 11.61
N LEU A 452 -4.41 20.71 10.79
CA LEU A 452 -5.34 20.49 9.68
C LEU A 452 -4.59 20.03 8.43
N CYS A 453 -5.12 18.99 7.78
CA CYS A 453 -4.59 18.42 6.56
C CYS A 453 -5.64 18.40 5.44
N ALA A 454 -5.24 18.67 4.20
CA ALA A 454 -6.10 18.52 3.02
C ALA A 454 -5.84 17.20 2.30
N LEU A 455 -6.90 16.43 2.03
CA LEU A 455 -6.84 15.12 1.39
C LEU A 455 -7.62 15.14 0.09
N SER A 456 -7.10 14.44 -0.92
CA SER A 456 -7.68 14.32 -2.27
C SER A 456 -7.66 15.62 -3.10
N GLY A 457 -7.59 15.47 -4.42
CA GLY A 457 -7.75 16.58 -5.38
C GLY A 457 -6.53 17.49 -5.56
N ILE A 458 -5.36 17.09 -5.05
CA ILE A 458 -4.13 17.90 -5.09
C ILE A 458 -3.23 17.37 -6.21
N SER A 459 -2.91 18.26 -7.16
CA SER A 459 -2.20 17.91 -8.39
C SER A 459 -1.11 18.89 -8.79
N SER A 460 -1.06 20.07 -8.18
CA SER A 460 -0.13 21.15 -8.51
C SER A 460 0.35 21.90 -7.26
N HIS A 461 1.42 22.69 -7.41
CA HIS A 461 1.88 23.59 -6.35
C HIS A 461 0.83 24.66 -6.01
N GLU A 462 0.11 25.16 -7.01
CA GLU A 462 -0.97 26.15 -6.83
C GLU A 462 -2.09 25.62 -5.92
N ASP A 463 -2.45 24.33 -6.06
CA ASP A 463 -3.40 23.66 -5.16
C ASP A 463 -2.90 23.69 -3.70
N VAL A 464 -1.61 23.43 -3.50
CA VAL A 464 -0.98 23.42 -2.17
C VAL A 464 -0.96 24.83 -1.59
N GLU A 465 -0.57 25.85 -2.36
CA GLU A 465 -0.56 27.24 -1.90
C GLU A 465 -1.93 27.73 -1.45
N LYS A 466 -2.99 27.32 -2.16
CA LYS A 466 -4.37 27.63 -1.77
C LYS A 466 -4.69 27.11 -0.37
N TYR A 467 -4.39 25.83 -0.10
CA TYR A 467 -4.63 25.23 1.21
C TYR A 467 -3.76 25.82 2.31
N VAL A 468 -2.50 26.17 2.00
CA VAL A 468 -1.59 26.83 2.95
C VAL A 468 -2.14 28.19 3.37
N LYS A 469 -2.70 28.98 2.44
CA LYS A 469 -3.38 30.26 2.76
C LYS A 469 -4.59 30.06 3.66
N GLU A 470 -5.21 28.89 3.60
CA GLU A 470 -6.32 28.47 4.47
C GLU A 470 -5.83 27.82 5.79
N GLY A 471 -4.53 27.89 6.12
CA GLY A 471 -4.00 27.41 7.41
C GLY A 471 -3.71 25.91 7.47
N VAL A 472 -3.87 25.18 6.36
CA VAL A 472 -3.51 23.76 6.25
C VAL A 472 -2.01 23.57 6.44
N LYS A 473 -1.64 22.59 7.27
CA LYS A 473 -0.24 22.25 7.58
C LYS A 473 0.28 21.06 6.78
N GLY A 474 -0.60 20.21 6.27
CA GLY A 474 -0.21 19.07 5.47
C GLY A 474 -1.18 18.70 4.35
N VAL A 475 -0.67 18.01 3.35
CA VAL A 475 -1.41 17.57 2.17
C VAL A 475 -1.20 16.09 1.92
N LEU A 476 -2.25 15.35 1.59
CA LEU A 476 -2.15 13.96 1.15
C LEU A 476 -2.28 13.87 -0.36
N VAL A 477 -1.20 13.41 -1.00
CA VAL A 477 -1.10 13.32 -2.46
C VAL A 477 -0.82 11.86 -2.82
N GLY A 478 -1.61 11.29 -3.73
CA GLY A 478 -1.45 9.90 -4.16
C GLY A 478 -1.37 9.77 -5.67
N GLU A 479 -2.49 9.97 -6.34
CA GLU A 479 -2.58 9.69 -7.77
C GLU A 479 -1.61 10.51 -8.63
N ALA A 480 -1.48 11.82 -8.36
CA ALA A 480 -0.57 12.68 -9.12
C ALA A 480 0.89 12.22 -8.97
N LEU A 481 1.29 11.77 -7.77
CA LEU A 481 2.63 11.24 -7.51
C LEU A 481 2.86 9.90 -8.21
N MET A 482 1.87 9.00 -8.20
CA MET A 482 1.97 7.69 -8.85
C MET A 482 2.03 7.77 -10.39
N ARG A 483 1.52 8.86 -10.99
CA ARG A 483 1.54 9.09 -12.44
C ARG A 483 2.71 9.95 -12.92
N ALA A 484 3.43 10.60 -12.01
CA ALA A 484 4.52 11.50 -12.37
C ALA A 484 5.68 10.73 -13.04
N SER A 485 6.17 11.24 -14.16
CA SER A 485 7.35 10.70 -14.86
C SER A 485 8.62 10.88 -14.03
N ASP A 486 8.79 12.05 -13.39
CA ASP A 486 9.80 12.31 -12.37
C ASP A 486 9.11 12.63 -11.05
N THR A 487 8.92 11.57 -10.25
CA THR A 487 8.30 11.68 -8.92
C THR A 487 9.07 12.61 -7.98
N LYS A 488 10.41 12.62 -8.04
CA LYS A 488 11.23 13.40 -7.09
C LYS A 488 11.11 14.88 -7.39
N ALA A 489 11.25 15.26 -8.66
CA ALA A 489 11.07 16.64 -9.09
C ALA A 489 9.64 17.13 -8.82
N PHE A 490 8.63 16.31 -9.13
CA PHE A 490 7.23 16.65 -8.91
C PHE A 490 6.89 16.83 -7.42
N LEU A 491 7.34 15.93 -6.54
CA LEU A 491 7.08 16.09 -5.11
C LEU A 491 7.71 17.38 -4.57
N ARG A 492 8.93 17.72 -5.00
CA ARG A 492 9.61 18.94 -4.56
C ARG A 492 8.93 20.20 -5.07
N SER A 493 8.49 20.20 -6.33
CA SER A 493 7.75 21.33 -6.89
C SER A 493 6.41 21.55 -6.17
N LEU A 494 5.70 20.49 -5.74
CA LEU A 494 4.46 20.61 -4.96
C LEU A 494 4.64 21.45 -3.69
N ILE A 495 5.80 21.40 -3.04
CA ILE A 495 6.10 22.11 -1.79
C ILE A 495 7.02 23.32 -1.97
N GLY A 496 7.24 23.76 -3.22
CA GLY A 496 8.08 24.92 -3.51
C GLY A 496 9.56 24.73 -3.17
N LEU A 497 10.02 23.48 -3.01
CA LEU A 497 11.44 23.21 -2.83
C LEU A 497 12.14 23.27 -4.19
N PRO A 498 13.37 23.84 -4.25
CA PRO A 498 14.16 23.82 -5.48
C PRO A 498 14.43 22.36 -5.89
N PRO A 499 14.71 22.07 -7.17
CA PRO A 499 15.24 20.76 -7.55
C PRO A 499 16.42 20.35 -6.66
N LEU A 500 16.65 19.05 -6.49
CA LEU A 500 17.84 18.61 -5.76
C LEU A 500 19.06 19.17 -6.47
N GLU A 501 19.78 20.08 -5.81
CA GLU A 501 21.00 20.63 -6.36
C GLU A 501 22.03 19.50 -6.52
N VAL A 502 22.72 19.49 -7.65
CA VAL A 502 23.96 18.73 -7.79
C VAL A 502 24.96 19.42 -6.88
N VAL A 503 25.11 18.91 -5.65
CA VAL A 503 26.07 19.44 -4.68
C VAL A 503 27.44 19.49 -5.38
N PRO A 504 28.11 20.65 -5.42
CA PRO A 504 29.42 20.76 -6.07
C PRO A 504 30.37 19.74 -5.44
N LYS A 505 31.02 18.95 -6.29
CA LYS A 505 31.87 17.83 -5.89
C LYS A 505 32.98 18.32 -4.95
N PRO A 506 32.95 18.01 -3.65
CA PRO A 506 34.05 18.35 -2.78
C PRO A 506 35.28 17.54 -3.21
N ARG A 507 36.47 18.16 -3.17
CA ARG A 507 37.72 17.43 -3.43
C ARG A 507 37.85 16.26 -2.43
N PRO A 508 38.35 15.08 -2.84
CA PRO A 508 38.48 13.95 -1.94
C PRO A 508 39.29 14.31 -0.70
N LEU A 509 38.87 13.77 0.45
CA LEU A 509 39.62 13.87 1.69
C LEU A 509 40.86 12.98 1.66
N VAL A 510 41.85 13.33 2.47
CA VAL A 510 43.09 12.56 2.59
C VAL A 510 43.17 11.91 3.97
N LYS A 511 43.23 10.58 3.99
CA LYS A 511 43.54 9.78 5.17
C LYS A 511 44.99 9.27 5.10
N ILE A 512 45.77 9.56 6.12
CA ILE A 512 47.12 9.00 6.32
C ILE A 512 47.05 7.94 7.41
N CYS A 513 47.17 6.67 7.03
CA CYS A 513 47.05 5.53 7.93
C CYS A 513 48.40 5.00 8.40
N GLY A 514 48.45 4.36 9.57
CA GLY A 514 49.67 3.81 10.16
C GLY A 514 50.57 4.89 10.77
N ILE A 515 49.98 5.88 11.44
CA ILE A 515 50.69 6.87 12.26
C ILE A 515 51.28 6.16 13.47
N ARG A 516 52.60 6.23 13.66
CA ARG A 516 53.32 5.50 14.72
C ARG A 516 53.78 6.38 15.88
N SER A 517 53.84 7.70 15.66
CA SER A 517 54.39 8.66 16.61
C SER A 517 53.68 10.01 16.54
N THR A 518 53.89 10.86 17.55
CA THR A 518 53.44 12.25 17.52
C THR A 518 54.13 13.07 16.42
N ASN A 519 55.34 12.67 15.99
CA ASN A 519 56.04 13.30 14.88
C ASN A 519 55.35 12.99 13.53
N ASP A 520 55.00 11.72 13.30
CA ASP A 520 54.21 11.33 12.12
C ASP A 520 52.87 12.08 12.08
N ALA A 521 52.22 12.21 13.23
CA ALA A 521 50.96 12.93 13.35
C ALA A 521 51.11 14.42 12.99
N LYS A 522 52.10 15.12 13.59
CA LYS A 522 52.39 16.53 13.26
C LYS A 522 52.67 16.73 11.77
N LEU A 523 53.46 15.84 11.19
CA LEU A 523 53.81 15.87 9.78
C LEU A 523 52.55 15.72 8.91
N ALA A 524 51.70 14.72 9.18
CA ALA A 524 50.46 14.51 8.43
C ALA A 524 49.50 15.70 8.56
N ILE A 525 49.39 16.28 9.76
CA ILE A 525 48.53 17.44 10.03
C ILE A 525 49.02 18.67 9.27
N ASN A 526 50.32 18.97 9.34
CA ASN A 526 50.92 20.11 8.65
C ASN A 526 50.81 19.98 7.12
N ALA A 527 50.87 18.74 6.61
CA ALA A 527 50.66 18.47 5.19
C ALA A 527 49.19 18.62 4.75
N GLY A 528 48.24 18.72 5.68
CA GLY A 528 46.82 18.92 5.38
C GLY A 528 45.99 17.63 5.30
N ALA A 529 46.42 16.56 5.98
CA ALA A 529 45.62 15.35 6.11
C ALA A 529 44.30 15.63 6.86
N ASP A 530 43.18 15.10 6.35
CA ASP A 530 41.87 15.22 6.99
C ASP A 530 41.65 14.13 8.05
N LEU A 531 42.22 12.95 7.85
CA LEU A 531 42.08 11.79 8.75
C LEU A 531 43.45 11.16 9.04
N LEU A 532 43.69 10.77 10.30
CA LEU A 532 44.89 10.07 10.75
C LEU A 532 44.50 8.69 11.27
N GLY A 533 45.05 7.62 10.69
CA GLY A 533 44.80 6.25 11.13
C GLY A 533 45.88 5.74 12.06
N VAL A 534 45.51 5.33 13.27
CA VAL A 534 46.38 4.59 14.21
C VAL A 534 46.03 3.11 14.18
N ILE A 535 47.03 2.25 14.02
CA ILE A 535 46.84 0.81 13.94
C ILE A 535 46.96 0.24 15.35
N LEU A 536 45.88 -0.37 15.83
CA LEU A 536 45.79 -0.99 17.16
C LEU A 536 45.75 -2.52 17.07
N VAL A 537 46.14 -3.08 15.92
CA VAL A 537 46.13 -4.52 15.66
C VAL A 537 47.40 -5.17 16.20
N PRO A 538 47.31 -6.00 17.26
CA PRO A 538 48.48 -6.61 17.89
C PRO A 538 49.31 -7.45 16.90
N GLY A 539 50.63 -7.42 17.06
CA GLY A 539 51.56 -8.20 16.23
C GLY A 539 51.83 -7.62 14.84
N THR A 540 51.16 -6.54 14.43
CA THR A 540 51.47 -5.86 13.17
C THR A 540 52.64 -4.88 13.32
N LYS A 541 53.44 -4.70 12.26
CA LYS A 541 54.60 -3.77 12.25
C LYS A 541 54.25 -2.31 12.57
N ARG A 542 52.98 -1.93 12.39
CA ARG A 542 52.48 -0.56 12.58
C ARG A 542 51.65 -0.41 13.86
N CYS A 543 51.53 -1.47 14.66
CA CYS A 543 50.80 -1.41 15.92
C CYS A 543 51.47 -0.42 16.88
N ILE A 544 50.67 0.44 17.50
CA ILE A 544 51.13 1.31 18.59
C ILE A 544 50.48 0.94 19.92
N SER A 545 51.07 1.38 21.03
CA SER A 545 50.45 1.26 22.35
C SER A 545 49.32 2.28 22.53
N THR A 546 48.40 1.97 23.44
CA THR A 546 47.33 2.90 23.86
C THR A 546 47.87 4.22 24.39
N SER A 547 49.03 4.22 25.07
CA SER A 547 49.68 5.45 25.55
C SER A 547 50.10 6.37 24.40
N THR A 548 50.79 5.82 23.39
CA THR A 548 51.18 6.59 22.20
C THR A 548 49.95 7.07 21.41
N ALA A 549 48.91 6.24 21.33
CA ALA A 549 47.65 6.64 20.69
C ALA A 549 46.98 7.82 21.41
N ARG A 550 46.99 7.85 22.75
CA ARG A 550 46.50 8.99 23.55
C ARG A 550 47.29 10.27 23.31
N GLU A 551 48.61 10.19 23.21
CA GLU A 551 49.45 11.35 22.88
C GLU A 551 49.13 11.92 21.49
N ILE A 552 48.91 11.04 20.50
CA ILE A 552 48.46 11.44 19.16
C ILE A 552 47.07 12.08 19.21
N SER A 553 46.14 11.51 19.99
CA SER A 553 44.80 12.06 20.19
C SER A 553 44.83 13.47 20.77
N ALA A 554 45.62 13.71 21.82
CA ALA A 554 45.78 15.03 22.42
C ALA A 554 46.29 16.06 21.40
N LEU A 555 47.24 15.67 20.55
CA LEU A 555 47.76 16.52 19.48
C LEU A 555 46.70 16.84 18.42
N VAL A 556 45.92 15.84 18.00
CA VAL A 556 44.82 15.99 17.05
C VAL A 556 43.74 16.93 17.61
N GLN A 557 43.37 16.78 18.88
CA GLN A 557 42.41 17.67 19.54
C GLN A 557 42.92 19.12 19.59
N SER A 558 44.21 19.32 19.93
CA SER A 558 44.82 20.64 19.93
C SER A 558 44.80 21.30 18.55
N ALA A 559 45.01 20.54 17.48
CA ALA A 559 44.98 21.06 16.11
C ALA A 559 43.55 21.50 15.69
N ARG A 560 42.51 20.79 16.12
CA ARG A 560 41.10 21.13 15.82
C ARG A 560 40.63 22.41 16.48
N SER A 561 41.06 22.67 17.73
CA SER A 561 40.64 23.85 18.49
C SER A 561 41.03 25.17 17.82
N GLN A 562 41.98 25.12 16.88
CA GLN A 562 42.43 26.26 16.08
C GLN A 562 41.63 26.44 14.77
N SER A 563 40.72 25.51 14.45
CA SER A 563 39.92 25.52 13.22
C SER A 563 38.51 26.08 13.45
N SER A 564 38.14 27.13 12.71
CA SER A 564 36.88 27.85 12.85
C SER A 564 35.79 27.35 11.88
N SER A 565 35.61 26.04 11.69
CA SER A 565 34.51 25.54 10.86
C SER A 565 33.22 25.38 11.68
N LYS A 566 32.11 25.91 11.12
CA LYS A 566 30.75 25.57 11.53
C LYS A 566 30.40 24.21 10.91
N PRO A 567 29.82 23.27 11.67
CA PRO A 567 29.23 22.06 11.09
C PRO A 567 28.18 22.45 10.05
N LEU A 568 28.19 21.80 8.89
CA LEU A 568 27.05 21.87 7.97
C LEU A 568 25.93 20.96 8.51
N GLU A 569 24.72 21.49 8.53
CA GLU A 569 23.51 20.70 8.79
C GLU A 569 23.32 19.69 7.65
N PRO A 570 23.06 18.40 7.95
CA PRO A 570 22.83 17.40 6.92
C PRO A 570 21.61 17.73 6.07
N SER A 571 21.73 17.53 4.76
CA SER A 571 20.58 17.50 3.85
C SER A 571 19.60 16.41 4.28
N LEU A 572 18.34 16.79 4.54
CA LEU A 572 17.26 15.90 4.98
C LEU A 572 16.81 14.91 3.88
N SER A 573 17.30 15.07 2.65
CA SER A 573 16.80 14.42 1.43
C SER A 573 17.89 13.66 0.65
N SER A 574 18.91 13.16 1.36
CA SER A 574 20.03 12.41 0.76
C SER A 574 20.05 10.95 1.19
N PRO A 575 20.48 10.02 0.32
CA PRO A 575 20.73 8.62 0.69
C PRO A 575 21.70 8.49 1.89
N TRP A 576 21.66 7.35 2.59
CA TRP A 576 22.42 7.09 3.82
C TRP A 576 23.91 7.40 3.72
N PHE A 577 24.67 6.70 2.88
CA PHE A 577 26.12 6.87 2.73
C PHE A 577 26.48 8.26 2.21
N THR A 578 25.66 8.84 1.34
CA THR A 578 25.80 10.22 0.88
C THR A 578 25.65 11.23 2.04
N SER A 579 24.66 11.02 2.90
CA SER A 579 24.45 11.83 4.10
C SER A 579 25.61 11.64 5.10
N GLN A 580 26.05 10.41 5.32
CA GLN A 580 27.15 10.10 6.23
C GLN A 580 28.49 10.65 5.73
N SER A 581 28.81 10.54 4.44
CA SER A 581 30.05 11.09 3.88
C SER A 581 30.07 12.62 3.95
N ALA A 582 28.93 13.28 3.72
CA ALA A 582 28.80 14.72 3.91
C ALA A 582 28.98 15.15 5.38
N LEU A 583 28.38 14.42 6.32
CA LEU A 583 28.55 14.64 7.76
C LEU A 583 30.02 14.46 8.20
N LEU A 584 30.67 13.38 7.75
CA LEU A 584 32.08 13.15 8.05
C LEU A 584 32.98 14.23 7.42
N SER A 585 32.63 14.71 6.23
CA SER A 585 33.37 15.76 5.52
C SER A 585 33.22 17.14 6.16
N SER A 586 32.10 17.41 6.83
CA SER A 586 31.82 18.70 7.48
C SER A 586 32.37 18.80 8.91
N ARG A 587 32.83 17.69 9.51
CA ARG A 587 33.45 17.68 10.83
C ARG A 587 34.74 18.52 10.88
N ARG A 588 35.06 19.02 12.08
CA ARG A 588 36.35 19.67 12.36
C ARG A 588 37.48 18.64 12.25
N LYS A 589 38.42 18.93 11.36
CA LYS A 589 39.56 18.08 11.02
C LYS A 589 40.83 18.56 11.73
N PRO A 590 41.83 17.70 11.92
CA PRO A 590 41.93 16.31 11.45
C PRO A 590 41.16 15.31 12.34
N LEU A 591 40.59 14.23 11.79
CA LEU A 591 39.90 13.16 12.55
C LEU A 591 40.86 12.00 12.89
N LEU A 592 40.74 11.42 14.08
CA LEU A 592 41.52 10.25 14.51
C LEU A 592 40.73 8.96 14.28
N VAL A 593 41.32 8.01 13.58
CA VAL A 593 40.71 6.73 13.22
C VAL A 593 41.48 5.58 13.87
N GLY A 594 40.82 4.79 14.72
CA GLY A 594 41.40 3.55 15.25
C GLY A 594 41.16 2.39 14.28
N VAL A 595 42.22 1.70 13.87
CA VAL A 595 42.14 0.55 12.96
C VAL A 595 42.26 -0.75 13.74
N PHE A 596 41.24 -1.60 13.61
CA PHE A 596 41.13 -2.89 14.29
C PHE A 596 40.99 -4.02 13.27
N GLN A 597 41.44 -5.21 13.65
CA GLN A 597 41.34 -6.41 12.84
C GLN A 597 41.10 -7.61 13.74
N ASN A 598 39.86 -8.10 13.77
CA ASN A 598 39.41 -9.28 14.52
C ASN A 598 39.61 -9.20 16.04
N GLN A 599 39.74 -8.00 16.59
CA GLN A 599 39.74 -7.76 18.03
C GLN A 599 38.32 -7.85 18.59
N SER A 600 38.17 -8.10 19.89
CA SER A 600 36.84 -8.21 20.49
C SER A 600 36.13 -6.85 20.50
N LEU A 601 34.79 -6.87 20.49
CA LEU A 601 34.01 -5.63 20.64
C LEU A 601 34.37 -4.88 21.93
N SER A 602 34.68 -5.61 23.01
CA SER A 602 35.13 -4.99 24.27
C SER A 602 36.43 -4.21 24.10
N ASP A 603 37.42 -4.77 23.42
CA ASP A 603 38.70 -4.09 23.19
C ASP A 603 38.52 -2.82 22.35
N ILE A 604 37.63 -2.89 21.35
CA ILE A 604 37.29 -1.74 20.50
C ILE A 604 36.65 -0.63 21.33
N LEU A 605 35.68 -0.98 22.18
CA LEU A 605 34.97 0.00 23.02
C LEU A 605 35.90 0.65 24.05
N SER A 606 36.75 -0.13 24.73
CA SER A 606 37.77 0.40 25.64
C SER A 606 38.72 1.35 24.92
N ALA A 607 39.18 0.99 23.72
CA ALA A 607 40.06 1.85 22.94
C ALA A 607 39.38 3.16 22.49
N VAL A 608 38.09 3.13 22.14
CA VAL A 608 37.34 4.34 21.79
C VAL A 608 37.28 5.31 22.97
N ASP A 609 36.98 4.81 24.17
CA ASP A 609 36.89 5.61 25.39
C ASP A 609 38.27 6.12 25.85
N GLU A 610 39.25 5.23 26.01
CA GLU A 610 40.56 5.56 26.55
C GLU A 610 41.38 6.49 25.63
N ILE A 611 41.26 6.34 24.32
CA ILE A 611 42.03 7.13 23.35
C ILE A 611 41.27 8.37 22.90
N GLY A 612 39.93 8.38 22.95
CA GLY A 612 39.11 9.43 22.35
C GLY A 612 39.15 9.38 20.82
N LEU A 613 38.86 8.22 20.24
CA LEU A 613 38.80 8.03 18.78
C LEU A 613 37.57 8.74 18.18
N ASP A 614 37.68 9.27 16.97
CA ASP A 614 36.53 9.88 16.27
C ASP A 614 35.83 8.92 15.32
N LEU A 615 36.56 7.91 14.84
CA LEU A 615 36.06 6.83 14.00
C LEU A 615 36.75 5.52 14.35
N VAL A 616 36.04 4.43 14.11
CA VAL A 616 36.60 3.07 14.13
C VAL A 616 36.63 2.51 12.71
N GLN A 617 37.73 1.91 12.32
CA GLN A 617 37.87 1.16 11.07
C GLN A 617 37.91 -0.34 11.36
N LEU A 618 36.88 -1.07 10.93
CA LEU A 618 36.81 -2.53 11.02
C LEU A 618 37.45 -3.13 9.76
N HIS A 619 38.71 -3.56 9.89
CA HIS A 619 39.57 -3.99 8.80
C HIS A 619 39.62 -5.53 8.66
N GLY A 620 39.04 -6.27 9.60
CA GLY A 620 38.97 -7.73 9.64
C GLY A 620 37.67 -8.31 9.10
N ASP A 621 37.33 -9.49 9.61
CA ASP A 621 36.09 -10.22 9.35
C ASP A 621 35.08 -10.00 10.48
N GLU A 622 35.21 -8.87 11.21
CA GLU A 622 34.29 -8.51 12.27
C GLU A 622 32.87 -8.39 11.71
N PRO A 623 31.85 -8.85 12.46
CA PRO A 623 30.46 -8.70 12.05
C PRO A 623 30.11 -7.25 11.78
N GLN A 624 29.64 -6.95 10.56
CA GLN A 624 29.25 -5.59 10.16
C GLN A 624 28.22 -4.96 11.11
N ALA A 625 27.35 -5.78 11.71
CA ALA A 625 26.34 -5.37 12.67
C ALA A 625 26.90 -4.80 13.99
N TRP A 626 28.20 -4.97 14.30
CA TRP A 626 28.81 -4.38 15.49
C TRP A 626 28.84 -2.86 15.47
N ALA A 627 28.78 -2.25 14.30
CA ALA A 627 28.83 -0.79 14.16
C ALA A 627 27.70 -0.06 14.91
N LYS A 628 26.55 -0.71 15.16
CA LYS A 628 25.48 -0.14 16.00
C LYS A 628 25.81 -0.02 17.49
N PHE A 629 26.82 -0.76 17.95
CA PHE A 629 27.27 -0.77 19.35
C PHE A 629 28.49 0.12 19.58
N ILE A 630 29.16 0.58 18.52
CA ILE A 630 30.33 1.44 18.61
C ILE A 630 29.87 2.90 18.66
N PRO A 631 30.22 3.69 19.69
CA PRO A 631 29.63 5.02 19.92
C PRO A 631 30.18 6.12 18.98
N VAL A 632 31.00 5.73 18.00
CA VAL A 632 31.60 6.62 16.99
C VAL A 632 31.40 6.03 15.60
N PRO A 633 31.36 6.87 14.53
CA PRO A 633 31.18 6.38 13.16
C PRO A 633 32.15 5.28 12.76
N VAL A 634 31.63 4.26 12.08
CA VAL A 634 32.39 3.08 11.65
C VAL A 634 32.66 3.11 10.15
N VAL A 635 33.93 2.98 9.80
CA VAL A 635 34.43 2.67 8.46
C VAL A 635 34.53 1.16 8.34
N LYS A 636 33.73 0.53 7.46
CA LYS A 636 33.87 -0.90 7.17
C LYS A 636 34.71 -1.09 5.91
N VAL A 637 35.72 -1.96 6.01
CA VAL A 637 36.57 -2.32 4.88
C VAL A 637 35.96 -3.47 4.09
N PHE A 638 35.92 -3.28 2.77
CA PHE A 638 35.52 -4.28 1.78
C PHE A 638 36.72 -4.57 0.89
N ARG A 639 37.11 -5.84 0.85
CA ARG A 639 38.27 -6.31 0.10
C ARG A 639 37.84 -6.65 -1.32
N VAL A 640 38.52 -6.06 -2.30
CA VAL A 640 38.27 -6.26 -3.72
C VAL A 640 39.37 -7.12 -4.31
N SER A 641 39.00 -8.27 -4.88
CA SER A 641 39.95 -9.15 -5.56
C SER A 641 40.34 -8.60 -6.94
N PRO A 642 41.44 -9.08 -7.56
CA PRO A 642 41.79 -8.72 -8.93
C PRO A 642 40.67 -9.00 -9.96
N GLU A 643 39.83 -10.00 -9.69
CA GLU A 643 38.68 -10.39 -10.52
C GLU A 643 37.44 -9.51 -10.25
N GLY A 644 37.48 -8.65 -9.23
CA GLY A 644 36.39 -7.73 -8.85
C GLY A 644 35.39 -8.32 -7.85
N ILE A 645 35.73 -9.43 -7.18
CA ILE A 645 34.89 -9.99 -6.13
C ILE A 645 35.04 -9.15 -4.86
N VAL A 646 33.91 -8.69 -4.32
CA VAL A 646 33.85 -7.89 -3.09
C VAL A 646 33.56 -8.79 -1.89
N ARG A 647 34.40 -8.72 -0.85
CA ARG A 647 34.23 -9.43 0.43
C ARG A 647 34.15 -8.44 1.59
N GLY A 648 33.40 -8.77 2.63
CA GLY A 648 33.26 -7.93 3.83
C GLY A 648 31.83 -7.66 4.30
N GLY A 649 30.83 -8.27 3.64
CA GLY A 649 29.41 -8.17 4.02
C GLY A 649 28.56 -7.46 2.96
N GLU A 650 27.48 -6.81 3.41
CA GLU A 650 26.52 -6.14 2.55
C GLU A 650 26.97 -4.69 2.27
N ILE A 651 27.78 -4.51 1.21
CA ILE A 651 28.45 -3.23 0.92
C ILE A 651 27.51 -2.04 0.70
N ARG A 652 26.32 -2.27 0.14
CA ARG A 652 25.33 -1.20 -0.14
C ARG A 652 24.21 -1.12 0.91
N ARG A 653 24.27 -1.89 2.00
CA ARG A 653 23.18 -1.91 2.98
C ARG A 653 23.24 -0.66 3.87
N PRO A 654 22.26 0.25 3.80
CA PRO A 654 22.25 1.46 4.62
C PRO A 654 22.02 1.13 6.10
N GLY A 655 22.46 2.03 6.98
CA GLY A 655 22.26 1.91 8.43
C GLY A 655 23.22 0.97 9.17
N LEU A 656 23.98 0.11 8.47
CA LEU A 656 24.94 -0.79 9.13
C LEU A 656 26.24 -0.08 9.51
N ASN A 657 26.90 0.60 8.58
CA ASN A 657 28.13 1.36 8.81
C ASN A 657 28.02 2.75 8.17
N GLN A 658 28.85 3.70 8.59
CA GLN A 658 28.78 5.09 8.13
C GLN A 658 29.64 5.34 6.89
N ALA A 659 30.72 4.57 6.71
CA ALA A 659 31.61 4.72 5.56
C ALA A 659 32.08 3.37 5.02
N ILE A 660 32.26 3.32 3.70
CA ILE A 660 32.74 2.16 2.94
C ILE A 660 34.18 2.43 2.54
N LEU A 661 35.11 1.54 2.84
CA LEU A 661 36.48 1.60 2.35
C LEU A 661 36.77 0.41 1.46
N LEU A 662 37.21 0.66 0.23
CA LEU A 662 37.64 -0.36 -0.72
C LEU A 662 39.15 -0.53 -0.62
N ASP A 663 39.61 -1.75 -0.30
CA ASP A 663 41.03 -2.11 -0.26
C ASP A 663 41.28 -3.35 -1.13
N ALA A 664 42.51 -3.53 -1.60
CA ALA A 664 42.90 -4.75 -2.31
C ALA A 664 42.94 -5.94 -1.33
N GLY A 665 42.41 -7.10 -1.76
CA GLY A 665 42.55 -8.32 -0.97
C GLY A 665 42.31 -9.61 -1.76
N GLY A 666 43.07 -10.64 -1.44
CA GLY A 666 42.99 -11.97 -2.06
C GLY A 666 42.02 -12.93 -1.37
N ALA A 667 41.95 -14.18 -1.88
CA ALA A 667 41.07 -15.22 -1.37
C ALA A 667 41.35 -15.64 0.10
N SER A 668 42.56 -15.36 0.61
CA SER A 668 43.06 -15.72 1.94
C SER A 668 42.85 -14.65 3.02
N GLY A 669 42.11 -13.56 2.75
CA GLY A 669 41.67 -12.61 3.79
C GLY A 669 42.72 -11.59 4.25
N GLY A 670 43.92 -11.57 3.70
CA GLY A 670 44.92 -10.52 3.95
C GLY A 670 44.57 -9.21 3.20
N GLY A 671 44.26 -8.15 3.95
CA GLY A 671 44.28 -6.76 3.45
C GLY A 671 45.60 -6.07 3.78
N GLY A 672 45.90 -4.92 3.17
CA GLY A 672 47.07 -4.11 3.54
C GLY A 672 48.44 -4.57 2.98
N GLU A 673 48.47 -5.38 1.92
CA GLU A 673 49.71 -5.82 1.24
C GLU A 673 50.45 -4.70 0.47
N GLY A 674 49.88 -3.49 0.41
CA GLY A 674 50.45 -2.37 -0.34
C GLY A 674 50.33 -2.50 -1.86
N LYS A 675 49.47 -3.40 -2.36
CA LYS A 675 49.16 -3.56 -3.78
C LYS A 675 47.83 -2.89 -4.11
N ALA A 676 47.73 -2.34 -5.32
CA ALA A 676 46.48 -1.83 -5.87
C ALA A 676 45.66 -2.97 -6.51
N PHE A 677 44.34 -2.82 -6.54
CA PHE A 677 43.43 -3.64 -7.35
C PHE A 677 42.99 -2.83 -8.59
N PRO A 678 42.44 -3.48 -9.64
CA PRO A 678 41.95 -2.75 -10.82
C PRO A 678 40.82 -1.77 -10.46
N TRP A 679 41.05 -0.46 -10.60
CA TRP A 679 40.12 0.59 -10.17
C TRP A 679 38.81 0.63 -10.96
N GLU A 680 38.73 0.01 -12.15
CA GLU A 680 37.48 -0.21 -12.88
C GLU A 680 36.45 -1.02 -12.05
N HIS A 681 36.91 -1.86 -11.12
CA HIS A 681 36.01 -2.56 -10.20
C HIS A 681 35.38 -1.59 -9.18
N ALA A 682 36.15 -0.63 -8.67
CA ALA A 682 35.62 0.43 -7.82
C ALA A 682 34.62 1.30 -8.61
N LYS A 683 34.94 1.64 -9.85
CA LYS A 683 34.05 2.40 -10.74
C LYS A 683 32.70 1.73 -10.94
N ARG A 684 32.68 0.43 -11.24
CA ARG A 684 31.43 -0.34 -11.39
C ARG A 684 30.60 -0.33 -10.11
N LEU A 685 31.22 -0.42 -8.94
CA LEU A 685 30.51 -0.34 -7.65
C LEU A 685 29.94 1.06 -7.40
N ILE A 686 30.75 2.10 -7.64
CA ILE A 686 30.34 3.51 -7.52
C ILE A 686 29.15 3.79 -8.45
N GLN A 687 29.23 3.39 -9.72
CA GLN A 687 28.19 3.58 -10.73
C GLN A 687 26.94 2.73 -10.51
N SER A 688 27.05 1.62 -9.77
CA SER A 688 25.86 0.85 -9.35
C SER A 688 24.92 1.66 -8.45
N GLY A 689 25.42 2.77 -7.91
CA GLY A 689 24.67 3.76 -7.15
C GLY A 689 24.27 3.31 -5.75
N GLU A 690 23.81 4.27 -4.97
CA GLU A 690 23.29 4.03 -3.65
C GLU A 690 21.86 3.45 -3.69
N VAL A 691 21.47 2.67 -2.68
CA VAL A 691 20.12 2.09 -2.61
C VAL A 691 19.08 3.21 -2.61
N GLY A 692 18.07 3.11 -3.50
CA GLY A 692 17.03 4.12 -3.66
C GLY A 692 17.35 5.28 -4.61
N SER A 693 18.58 5.33 -5.13
CA SER A 693 18.96 6.37 -6.09
C SER A 693 18.66 6.00 -7.54
N GLU A 694 18.29 4.75 -7.83
CA GLU A 694 18.14 4.23 -9.20
C GLU A 694 19.40 4.42 -10.06
N GLY A 695 20.59 4.36 -9.43
CA GLY A 695 21.87 4.60 -10.11
C GLY A 695 22.24 6.07 -10.30
N HIS A 696 21.35 7.02 -9.99
CA HIS A 696 21.61 8.45 -10.20
C HIS A 696 22.58 9.09 -9.18
N VAL A 697 22.70 8.51 -7.98
CA VAL A 697 23.62 8.99 -6.93
C VAL A 697 24.75 7.96 -6.80
N PRO A 698 26.01 8.34 -7.08
CA PRO A 698 27.13 7.41 -6.98
C PRO A 698 27.33 6.95 -5.54
N LEU A 699 27.70 5.68 -5.34
CA LEU A 699 28.00 5.15 -4.01
C LEU A 699 29.28 5.80 -3.45
N PRO A 700 29.22 6.49 -2.30
CA PRO A 700 30.40 7.12 -1.71
C PRO A 700 31.36 6.08 -1.11
N VAL A 701 32.62 6.08 -1.55
CA VAL A 701 33.66 5.17 -1.05
C VAL A 701 34.96 5.91 -0.67
N ILE A 702 35.67 5.32 0.28
CA ILE A 702 37.08 5.59 0.56
C ILE A 702 37.91 4.64 -0.29
N LEU A 703 38.80 5.15 -1.13
CA LEU A 703 39.69 4.31 -1.96
C LEU A 703 41.02 4.09 -1.23
N ALA A 704 41.43 2.83 -1.09
CA ALA A 704 42.69 2.42 -0.47
C ALA A 704 43.38 1.34 -1.33
N GLY A 705 44.53 0.86 -0.83
CA GLY A 705 45.28 -0.25 -1.45
C GLY A 705 46.30 0.22 -2.49
N GLY A 706 47.59 0.19 -2.11
CA GLY A 706 48.70 0.48 -3.02
C GLY A 706 48.77 1.91 -3.57
N LEU A 707 48.09 2.87 -2.93
CA LEU A 707 48.14 4.27 -3.33
C LEU A 707 49.49 4.91 -3.01
N THR A 708 49.99 5.75 -3.92
CA THR A 708 51.24 6.51 -3.83
C THR A 708 51.04 7.93 -4.37
N PRO A 709 51.97 8.87 -4.12
CA PRO A 709 51.89 10.21 -4.71
C PRO A 709 51.77 10.21 -6.24
N GLU A 710 52.37 9.22 -6.90
CA GLU A 710 52.43 9.12 -8.36
C GLU A 710 51.14 8.57 -8.99
N ASN A 711 50.37 7.76 -8.27
CA ASN A 711 49.24 7.02 -8.84
C ASN A 711 47.86 7.49 -8.34
N VAL A 712 47.79 8.27 -7.26
CA VAL A 712 46.51 8.62 -6.61
C VAL A 712 45.59 9.47 -7.50
N GLY A 713 46.15 10.36 -8.32
CA GLY A 713 45.36 11.15 -9.28
C GLY A 713 44.64 10.25 -10.30
N GLN A 714 45.37 9.29 -10.89
CA GLN A 714 44.81 8.29 -11.80
C GLN A 714 43.79 7.40 -11.09
N ALA A 715 44.03 7.04 -9.82
CA ALA A 715 43.13 6.21 -9.03
C ALA A 715 41.76 6.89 -8.84
N ILE A 716 41.75 8.18 -8.48
CA ILE A 716 40.55 8.99 -8.32
C ILE A 716 39.81 9.11 -9.66
N GLU A 717 40.54 9.41 -10.75
CA GLU A 717 39.95 9.55 -12.08
C GLU A 717 39.30 8.26 -12.59
N GLN A 718 39.98 7.12 -12.45
CA GLN A 718 39.46 5.82 -12.92
C GLN A 718 38.30 5.30 -12.07
N ALA A 719 38.38 5.43 -10.75
CA ALA A 719 37.29 5.01 -9.87
C ALA A 719 36.05 5.91 -10.00
N GLY A 720 36.24 7.20 -10.30
CA GLY A 720 35.17 8.13 -10.61
C GLY A 720 34.56 8.85 -9.41
N GLU A 721 33.38 9.44 -9.62
CA GLU A 721 32.86 10.57 -8.83
C GLU A 721 32.38 10.20 -7.41
N GLY A 722 32.33 8.92 -7.06
CA GLY A 722 31.99 8.45 -5.71
C GLY A 722 33.16 8.41 -4.73
N VAL A 723 34.40 8.67 -5.18
CA VAL A 723 35.57 8.72 -4.29
C VAL A 723 35.56 10.01 -3.49
N TRP A 724 35.09 9.95 -2.25
CA TRP A 724 35.04 11.12 -1.35
C TRP A 724 36.25 11.20 -0.40
N CYS A 725 37.03 10.12 -0.28
CA CYS A 725 38.27 10.06 0.50
C CYS A 725 39.24 9.06 -0.13
N VAL A 726 40.53 9.31 0.02
CA VAL A 726 41.59 8.33 -0.29
C VAL A 726 42.39 8.00 0.97
N ASP A 727 42.83 6.76 1.10
CA ASP A 727 43.58 6.26 2.25
C ASP A 727 44.94 5.71 1.81
N VAL A 728 46.02 6.29 2.34
CA VAL A 728 47.39 5.85 2.07
C VAL A 728 48.10 5.41 3.34
N SER A 729 48.84 4.30 3.23
CA SER A 729 49.68 3.77 4.31
C SER A 729 51.13 3.64 3.86
N SER A 730 51.51 2.51 3.25
CA SER A 730 52.90 2.20 2.87
C SER A 730 53.47 3.11 1.78
N GLY A 731 52.65 3.67 0.89
CA GLY A 731 53.11 4.51 -0.23
C GLY A 731 53.81 5.81 0.20
N VAL A 732 53.61 6.25 1.45
CA VAL A 732 54.24 7.44 2.03
C VAL A 732 55.18 7.11 3.20
N GLU A 733 55.52 5.84 3.36
CA GLU A 733 56.34 5.32 4.45
C GLU A 733 57.81 5.14 4.02
N GLY A 734 58.72 5.21 4.99
CA GLY A 734 60.14 4.87 4.90
C GLY A 734 60.57 4.06 6.13
N GLU A 735 61.88 3.86 6.33
CA GLU A 735 62.38 3.02 7.44
C GLU A 735 62.00 3.56 8.84
N GLY A 736 61.89 4.89 8.99
CA GLY A 736 61.59 5.57 10.26
C GLY A 736 60.13 5.99 10.49
N GLY A 737 59.19 5.58 9.64
CA GLY A 737 57.79 6.04 9.71
C GLY A 737 57.38 6.85 8.48
N LYS A 738 56.55 7.90 8.67
CA LYS A 738 56.06 8.72 7.55
C LYS A 738 57.15 9.65 7.02
N VAL A 739 57.31 9.69 5.70
CA VAL A 739 58.29 10.55 5.02
C VAL A 739 57.62 11.85 4.61
N LYS A 740 58.15 12.99 5.06
CA LYS A 740 57.54 14.31 4.89
C LYS A 740 57.22 14.63 3.45
N GLU A 741 58.22 14.48 2.58
CA GLU A 741 58.14 14.81 1.16
C GLU A 741 57.08 13.96 0.46
N LYS A 742 56.96 12.68 0.84
CA LYS A 742 55.95 11.77 0.27
C LYS A 742 54.54 12.11 0.74
N VAL A 743 54.37 12.46 2.01
CA VAL A 743 53.04 12.84 2.54
C VAL A 743 52.58 14.16 1.91
N GLU A 744 53.45 15.16 1.83
CA GLU A 744 53.16 16.44 1.17
C GLU A 744 52.85 16.24 -0.32
N ALA A 745 53.64 15.42 -1.03
CA ALA A 745 53.39 15.08 -2.42
C ALA A 745 52.05 14.35 -2.62
N PHE A 746 51.71 13.41 -1.72
CA PHE A 746 50.43 12.70 -1.77
C PHE A 746 49.25 13.65 -1.57
N VAL A 747 49.29 14.50 -0.53
CA VAL A 747 48.21 15.46 -0.28
C VAL A 747 48.08 16.41 -1.47
N LYS A 748 49.20 16.92 -2.00
CA LYS A 748 49.19 17.78 -3.19
C LYS A 748 48.56 17.08 -4.39
N ALA A 749 48.94 15.84 -4.68
CA ALA A 749 48.39 15.06 -5.80
C ALA A 749 46.86 14.85 -5.69
N VAL A 750 46.32 14.71 -4.49
CA VAL A 750 44.87 14.59 -4.26
C VAL A 750 44.17 15.95 -4.39
N ARG A 751 44.83 17.02 -3.92
CA ARG A 751 44.22 18.36 -3.91
C ARG A 751 44.30 19.06 -5.26
N GLY A 752 45.27 18.76 -6.12
CA GLY A 752 45.56 19.52 -7.34
C GLY A 752 46.38 20.77 -7.02
#